data_AF-A0AAD7U0C0-F1
#
_entry.id   AF-A0AAD7U0C0-F1
#
_cell.length_a   1.000
_cell.length_b   1.000
_cell.length_c   1.000
_cell.angle_alpha   90.00
_cell.angle_beta   90.00
_cell.angle_gamma   90.00
#
_symmetry.space_group_name_H-M   'P 1'
#
loop_
_entity.id
_entity.type
_entity.pdbx_description
1 polymer ?
#
loop_
_entity_poly.entity_id
_entity_poly.type
_entity_poly.pdbx_seq_one_letter_code
_entity_poly.pdbx_strand_id
1 'polypeptide(L)'
;MATGFNVSAVILRRYPDTSPWDISSIYWLWPMGCNAFLLDWKPCDPFPDALKGGALAQAQASKVNPFHFMCMNNPFALDRPASDLGYTLEPLPSSDLDDVPPLPKLADLEAPTLGLIDEVLAMNECVIYRISHSEKTRLLKLYLGAHADAHFNAECSACCGWVEVNLHEVLSGAETRAEELEESAHTRNARSERFKSHHRYAVDTPGYNLVKGLVFDDLPGVEPLSIHNISPDLTQSVLRSLYSVHAAYVLQGSPSNRHSVLVSPADGRAVWVDFSRSLCDRSSGALTRQTLLAELAEAWHLVYQRLIPDSLIGWEAGPDAIDPRTLTGNPVQSILFRGSRARPVSMTVRDEIDMVLSSYPEVDIYSWDPPVSNLTPPPRYDHRLDTDDFVRVMHEVHAGGLYPFFRWYGMCPLTAAPYTPYHLVNPGEFRNYVKPPPLAKIPSDTVVDLLEHIRPLADHPLFKVRIGHQIWLMKIFSKDRRPQNNDDETVKRRFEMERDAYAHLTHYGACVAGAVPQCLGWIELSHKHVYDAIDMIRRTRDSGTLLPEDAGLAWVSPIFEDGSVACALIIEYIEDAEPMSRDNLTMARMDLILRALARVHNCYVQHDDLENWNNVLIVRGRDGKPDRAVVIDFDHAMTPGNPYLGPRTVQAEFRTLWNFFYGEVLPMQRVYCKEPEHPHAVEF
;
A
#
# COMPACT_ATOMS: atom_id res chain seq x y z
N MET A 1 -13.01 5.42 -14.89
CA MET A 1 -11.81 4.58 -15.10
C MET A 1 -10.76 5.11 -14.15
N ALA A 2 -10.41 4.38 -13.08
CA ALA A 2 -9.47 4.89 -12.10
C ALA A 2 -8.76 3.73 -11.40
N THR A 3 -7.44 3.75 -11.50
CA THR A 3 -6.53 2.63 -11.26
C THR A 3 -5.61 2.92 -10.08
N GLY A 4 -5.61 2.06 -9.06
CA GLY A 4 -4.67 2.11 -7.94
C GLY A 4 -3.53 1.13 -8.17
N PHE A 5 -2.41 1.65 -8.69
CA PHE A 5 -1.11 0.98 -8.72
C PHE A 5 -0.05 2.05 -8.45
N ASN A 6 1.13 1.63 -8.01
CA ASN A 6 2.25 2.50 -7.66
C ASN A 6 2.52 3.50 -8.79
N VAL A 7 2.17 4.78 -8.57
CA VAL A 7 2.20 5.83 -9.59
C VAL A 7 3.64 6.33 -9.79
N SER A 8 4.56 5.89 -8.93
CA SER A 8 5.94 6.35 -8.88
C SER A 8 6.68 6.15 -10.20
N ALA A 9 6.64 4.95 -10.81
CA ALA A 9 7.39 4.62 -12.02
C ALA A 9 7.07 5.48 -13.27
N VAL A 10 5.92 6.17 -13.27
CA VAL A 10 5.47 6.96 -14.43
C VAL A 10 5.33 8.44 -14.13
N ILE A 11 4.95 8.81 -12.90
CA ILE A 11 5.22 10.15 -12.43
C ILE A 11 6.72 10.43 -12.66
N LEU A 12 7.61 9.45 -12.41
CA LEU A 12 9.06 9.52 -12.76
C LEU A 12 9.41 10.09 -14.12
N ARG A 13 8.58 9.87 -15.16
CA ARG A 13 8.92 10.27 -16.54
C ARG A 13 8.44 11.67 -16.91
N ARG A 14 7.38 12.14 -16.26
CA ARG A 14 6.72 13.43 -16.60
C ARG A 14 6.73 14.41 -15.45
N TYR A 15 7.14 14.00 -14.26
CA TYR A 15 7.31 14.89 -13.14
C TYR A 15 8.57 15.73 -13.33
N PRO A 16 8.55 16.99 -12.93
CA PRO A 16 7.43 17.75 -12.36
C PRO A 16 6.54 18.43 -13.42
N ASP A 17 6.79 18.18 -14.71
CA ASP A 17 6.08 18.78 -15.86
C ASP A 17 4.59 18.43 -15.94
N THR A 18 4.15 17.37 -15.26
CA THR A 18 2.75 16.95 -15.16
C THR A 18 2.38 16.67 -13.71
N SER A 19 1.30 17.32 -13.27
CA SER A 19 0.77 17.18 -11.93
C SER A 19 0.25 15.76 -11.71
N PRO A 20 0.66 15.09 -10.63
CA PRO A 20 0.04 13.84 -10.20
C PRO A 20 -1.48 13.95 -10.01
N TRP A 21 -1.99 15.16 -9.76
CA TRP A 21 -3.43 15.42 -9.59
C TRP A 21 -4.17 15.72 -10.89
N ASP A 22 -3.49 16.04 -11.99
CA ASP A 22 -4.12 16.29 -13.28
C ASP A 22 -4.29 14.99 -14.10
N ILE A 23 -3.70 13.89 -13.61
CA ILE A 23 -3.95 12.55 -14.13
C ILE A 23 -5.36 12.16 -13.66
N SER A 24 -6.36 12.42 -14.51
CA SER A 24 -7.80 12.17 -14.28
C SER A 24 -8.18 10.74 -13.88
N SER A 25 -7.21 9.83 -13.80
CA SER A 25 -7.32 8.42 -13.42
C SER A 25 -6.93 8.13 -11.95
N ILE A 26 -6.39 9.10 -11.20
CA ILE A 26 -5.89 8.91 -9.83
C ILE A 26 -6.87 9.49 -8.80
N TYR A 27 -8.07 8.91 -8.73
CA TYR A 27 -9.06 9.25 -7.68
C TYR A 27 -8.66 8.75 -6.27
N TRP A 28 -7.50 8.09 -6.12
CA TRP A 28 -7.07 7.40 -4.90
C TRP A 28 -5.96 8.12 -4.11
N LEU A 29 -5.65 9.39 -4.43
CA LEU A 29 -4.86 10.26 -3.55
C LEU A 29 -5.63 10.71 -2.30
N TRP A 30 -6.82 10.17 -2.06
CA TRP A 30 -7.46 10.20 -0.75
C TRP A 30 -7.07 8.95 0.04
N PRO A 31 -6.47 9.09 1.25
CA PRO A 31 -6.26 7.94 2.13
C PRO A 31 -7.64 7.36 2.46
N MET A 32 -7.87 6.11 2.07
CA MET A 32 -9.15 5.48 2.33
C MET A 32 -9.26 5.00 3.77
N GLY A 33 -9.70 5.92 4.63
CA GLY A 33 -10.73 5.66 5.66
C GLY A 33 -12.15 5.98 5.15
N CYS A 34 -12.27 6.59 3.97
CA CYS A 34 -13.53 6.96 3.33
C CYS A 34 -14.04 5.81 2.43
N ASN A 35 -15.02 5.05 2.92
CA ASN A 35 -15.61 3.92 2.20
C ASN A 35 -16.33 4.34 0.90
N ALA A 36 -16.01 3.67 -0.22
CA ALA A 36 -16.85 3.68 -1.43
C ALA A 36 -18.19 2.91 -1.27
N PHE A 37 -18.43 2.28 -0.10
CA PHE A 37 -19.72 1.71 0.29
C PHE A 37 -20.55 2.61 1.22
N LEU A 38 -20.06 3.81 1.53
CA LEU A 38 -20.81 4.88 2.19
C LEU A 38 -20.64 6.14 1.33
N LEU A 39 -21.39 6.23 0.24
CA LEU A 39 -21.45 7.39 -0.67
C LEU A 39 -22.11 8.63 -0.03
N ASP A 40 -21.99 8.78 1.28
CA ASP A 40 -22.34 9.97 2.02
C ASP A 40 -21.21 10.20 3.03
N TRP A 41 -20.51 11.34 2.90
CA TRP A 41 -19.49 11.78 3.85
C TRP A 41 -20.19 12.09 5.18
N LYS A 42 -20.51 11.05 5.94
CA LYS A 42 -20.40 11.18 7.39
C LYS A 42 -18.90 11.15 7.66
N PRO A 43 -18.33 12.12 8.40
CA PRO A 43 -16.99 11.93 8.96
C PRO A 43 -16.98 10.52 9.54
N CYS A 44 -15.96 9.70 9.25
CA CYS A 44 -15.81 8.40 9.89
C CYS A 44 -16.20 8.58 11.35
N ASP A 45 -17.23 7.84 11.82
CA ASP A 45 -17.68 8.02 13.20
C ASP A 45 -16.40 8.03 14.05
N PRO A 46 -16.17 9.11 14.82
CA PRO A 46 -14.91 9.30 15.50
C PRO A 46 -14.60 7.99 16.23
N PHE A 47 -13.35 7.52 16.13
CA PHE A 47 -12.96 6.29 16.82
C PHE A 47 -13.54 6.32 18.23
N PRO A 48 -14.19 5.22 18.68
CA PRO A 48 -14.76 5.17 20.01
C PRO A 48 -13.72 5.68 21.02
N ASP A 49 -14.11 6.48 22.01
CA ASP A 49 -13.15 7.10 22.94
C ASP A 49 -12.26 6.05 23.63
N ALA A 50 -12.80 4.85 23.86
CA ALA A 50 -12.05 3.70 24.34
C ALA A 50 -10.90 3.29 23.40
N LEU A 51 -11.16 3.26 22.08
CA LEU A 51 -10.15 2.97 21.06
C LEU A 51 -9.08 4.05 21.01
N LYS A 52 -9.48 5.34 21.01
CA LYS A 52 -8.53 6.45 21.04
C LYS A 52 -7.66 6.41 22.29
N GLY A 53 -8.27 6.21 23.45
CA GLY A 53 -7.58 6.12 24.73
C GLY A 53 -6.61 4.94 24.78
N GLY A 54 -7.04 3.75 24.33
CA GLY A 54 -6.20 2.56 24.25
C GLY A 54 -5.04 2.73 23.27
N ALA A 55 -5.29 3.29 22.09
CA ALA A 55 -4.25 3.56 21.09
C ALA A 55 -3.26 4.64 21.53
N LEU A 56 -3.72 5.68 22.22
CA LEU A 56 -2.84 6.71 22.79
C LEU A 56 -1.96 6.13 23.90
N ALA A 57 -2.54 5.36 24.82
CA ALA A 57 -1.79 4.69 25.88
C ALA A 57 -0.74 3.74 25.28
N GLN A 58 -1.13 2.98 24.26
CA GLN A 58 -0.26 2.13 23.47
C GLN A 58 0.90 2.91 22.84
N ALA A 59 0.63 4.03 22.18
CA ALA A 59 1.64 4.85 21.54
C ALA A 59 2.58 5.50 22.55
N GLN A 60 2.08 5.91 23.72
CA GLN A 60 2.90 6.45 24.81
C GLN A 60 3.83 5.39 25.42
N ALA A 61 3.36 4.14 25.54
CA ALA A 61 4.12 3.02 26.08
C ALA A 61 5.17 2.50 25.09
N SER A 62 4.75 2.21 23.85
CA SER A 62 5.61 1.61 22.81
C SER A 62 6.43 2.63 22.01
N LYS A 63 6.11 3.92 22.12
CA LYS A 63 6.68 5.00 21.29
C LYS A 63 6.35 4.87 19.79
N VAL A 64 5.27 4.16 19.46
CA VAL A 64 4.81 3.92 18.08
C VAL A 64 3.30 4.05 18.00
N ASN A 65 2.79 4.82 17.04
CA ASN A 65 1.37 4.88 16.76
C ASN A 65 0.87 3.54 16.20
N PRO A 66 -0.08 2.84 16.85
CA PRO A 66 -0.62 1.58 16.35
C PRO A 66 -1.47 1.74 15.07
N PHE A 67 -1.68 2.96 14.59
CA PHE A 67 -2.38 3.26 13.33
C PHE A 67 -1.46 3.87 12.26
N HIS A 68 -0.15 3.98 12.51
CA HIS A 68 0.82 4.56 11.58
C HIS A 68 0.66 4.01 10.15
N PHE A 69 0.33 2.73 10.05
CA PHE A 69 0.23 2.03 8.79
C PHE A 69 -1.17 2.01 8.14
N MET A 70 -2.15 2.73 8.68
CA MET A 70 -3.49 2.81 8.08
C MET A 70 -3.49 3.50 6.71
N CYS A 71 -2.48 4.32 6.41
CA CYS A 71 -2.41 5.10 5.15
C CYS A 71 -1.20 4.69 4.28
N MET A 72 -0.98 3.37 4.15
CA MET A 72 0.30 2.84 3.69
C MET A 72 0.60 2.93 2.20
N ASN A 73 -0.40 3.11 1.35
CA ASN A 73 -0.13 3.24 -0.08
C ASN A 73 0.44 4.63 -0.35
N ASN A 74 1.77 4.74 -0.32
CA ASN A 74 2.48 5.89 -0.84
C ASN A 74 2.58 5.75 -2.36
N PRO A 75 1.76 6.50 -3.14
CA PRO A 75 1.75 6.37 -4.59
C PRO A 75 3.02 6.91 -5.24
N PHE A 76 3.89 7.58 -4.49
CA PHE A 76 5.12 8.21 -4.96
C PHE A 76 6.38 7.43 -4.58
N ALA A 77 6.27 6.36 -3.78
CA ALA A 77 7.41 5.56 -3.35
C ALA A 77 8.06 4.79 -4.52
N LEU A 78 9.37 5.00 -4.72
CA LEU A 78 10.16 4.31 -5.73
C LEU A 78 10.52 2.89 -5.26
N ASP A 79 10.19 1.88 -6.05
CA ASP A 79 10.44 0.47 -5.70
C ASP A 79 11.94 0.12 -5.71
N ARG A 80 12.77 0.77 -6.56
CA ARG A 80 14.23 0.53 -6.63
C ARG A 80 15.04 1.81 -6.86
N PRO A 81 15.28 2.64 -5.81
CA PRO A 81 15.95 3.93 -5.96
C PRO A 81 17.27 3.84 -6.74
N ALA A 82 18.15 2.88 -6.39
CA ALA A 82 19.48 2.78 -7.00
C ALA A 82 19.50 2.31 -8.47
N SER A 83 18.59 1.42 -8.89
CA SER A 83 18.52 0.96 -10.29
C SER A 83 17.66 1.89 -11.16
N ASP A 84 16.65 2.52 -10.58
CA ASP A 84 15.78 3.48 -11.27
C ASP A 84 16.48 4.84 -11.49
N LEU A 85 17.55 5.13 -10.73
CA LEU A 85 18.51 6.21 -10.98
C LEU A 85 19.47 5.92 -12.14
N GLY A 86 19.56 4.66 -12.60
CA GLY A 86 20.48 4.23 -13.68
C GLY A 86 19.95 4.42 -15.11
N TYR A 87 18.69 4.84 -15.28
CA TYR A 87 18.18 5.24 -16.59
C TYR A 87 18.84 6.57 -16.98
N THR A 88 19.62 6.55 -18.07
CA THR A 88 20.24 7.75 -18.65
C THR A 88 19.20 8.84 -18.82
N LEU A 89 19.35 9.87 -17.99
CA LEU A 89 18.46 11.02 -17.88
C LEU A 89 18.45 11.78 -19.20
N GLU A 90 17.28 12.07 -19.75
CA GLU A 90 17.15 13.31 -20.50
C GLU A 90 17.33 14.43 -19.46
N PRO A 91 18.38 15.27 -19.54
CA PRO A 91 18.45 16.46 -18.71
C PRO A 91 17.15 17.24 -18.86
N LEU A 92 16.69 17.88 -17.78
CA LEU A 92 15.59 18.83 -17.85
C LEU A 92 15.84 19.76 -19.06
N PRO A 93 14.84 20.03 -19.91
CA PRO A 93 15.03 20.83 -21.12
C PRO A 93 15.87 22.07 -20.78
N SER A 94 17.03 22.20 -21.43
CA SER A 94 17.97 23.30 -21.15
C SER A 94 17.47 24.64 -21.70
N SER A 95 16.39 24.65 -22.48
CA SER A 95 15.89 25.81 -23.18
C SER A 95 14.81 26.54 -22.38
N ASP A 96 15.00 27.87 -22.24
CA ASP A 96 14.01 28.91 -21.92
C ASP A 96 14.11 29.59 -20.53
N LEU A 97 15.11 29.29 -19.69
CA LEU A 97 15.34 30.06 -18.44
C LEU A 97 16.40 31.17 -18.54
N ASP A 98 17.07 31.31 -19.68
CA ASP A 98 17.99 32.44 -19.92
C ASP A 98 17.26 33.80 -20.00
N ASP A 99 15.92 33.80 -20.05
CA ASP A 99 15.05 34.98 -20.10
C ASP A 99 14.36 35.30 -18.75
N VAL A 100 14.84 34.77 -17.61
CA VAL A 100 14.36 35.27 -16.31
C VAL A 100 14.86 36.71 -16.15
N PRO A 101 13.98 37.73 -16.15
CA PRO A 101 14.40 39.11 -16.04
C PRO A 101 15.18 39.30 -14.73
N PRO A 102 16.30 40.03 -14.74
CA PRO A 102 17.00 40.37 -13.52
C PRO A 102 16.03 41.08 -12.58
N LEU A 103 16.02 40.62 -11.34
CA LEU A 103 15.04 41.03 -10.35
C LEU A 103 15.18 42.52 -10.02
N PRO A 104 14.07 43.23 -9.74
CA PRO A 104 14.12 44.63 -9.35
C PRO A 104 14.86 44.80 -8.02
N LYS A 105 15.94 45.59 -8.04
CA LYS A 105 16.70 45.99 -6.84
C LYS A 105 15.80 46.90 -6.00
N LEU A 106 15.39 46.45 -4.81
CA LEU A 106 14.59 47.26 -3.90
C LEU A 106 15.52 48.16 -3.05
N ALA A 107 15.19 49.44 -3.00
CA ALA A 107 16.00 50.47 -2.34
C ALA A 107 15.97 50.35 -0.79
N ASP A 108 17.08 50.79 -0.20
CA ASP A 108 17.45 50.99 1.20
C ASP A 108 16.40 50.70 2.28
N LEU A 109 16.73 49.80 3.21
CA LEU A 109 15.98 49.60 4.46
C LEU A 109 16.04 50.86 5.33
N GLU A 110 14.91 51.27 5.91
CA GLU A 110 14.86 52.44 6.79
C GLU A 110 15.71 52.24 8.07
N ALA A 111 16.37 53.31 8.51
CA ALA A 111 17.32 53.38 9.62
C ALA A 111 16.90 52.73 10.97
N PRO A 112 15.61 52.66 11.37
CA PRO A 112 15.21 52.01 12.62
C PRO A 112 15.51 50.50 12.68
N THR A 113 15.72 49.85 11.52
CA THR A 113 15.98 48.40 11.43
C THR A 113 17.42 48.02 11.83
N LEU A 114 18.34 48.99 11.90
CA LEU A 114 19.79 48.76 12.04
C LEU A 114 20.25 48.50 13.48
N GLY A 115 19.56 49.06 14.49
CA GLY A 115 19.91 48.86 15.91
C GLY A 115 19.74 47.43 16.40
N LEU A 116 19.11 46.56 15.60
CA LEU A 116 18.87 45.16 15.91
C LEU A 116 20.03 44.23 15.51
N ILE A 117 20.94 44.68 14.65
CA ILE A 117 21.96 43.81 14.02
C ILE A 117 23.07 43.42 15.01
N ASP A 118 23.36 44.26 16.00
CA ASP A 118 24.42 44.01 17.00
C ASP A 118 24.05 42.93 18.03
N GLU A 119 22.75 42.77 18.37
CA GLU A 119 22.28 41.65 19.21
C GLU A 119 22.27 40.32 18.44
N VAL A 120 22.16 40.40 17.12
CA VAL A 120 21.92 39.29 16.20
C VAL A 120 23.21 38.57 15.81
N LEU A 121 24.34 39.29 15.71
CA LEU A 121 25.65 38.71 15.45
C LEU A 121 26.16 37.78 16.58
N ALA A 122 25.50 37.75 17.74
CA ALA A 122 25.79 36.81 18.83
C ALA A 122 25.09 35.45 18.66
N MET A 123 24.05 35.37 17.82
CA MET A 123 23.31 34.14 17.52
C MET A 123 23.88 33.55 16.22
N ASN A 124 24.58 32.43 16.31
CA ASN A 124 25.32 31.82 15.20
C ASN A 124 24.41 31.15 14.15
N GLU A 125 23.18 31.66 13.99
CA GLU A 125 22.07 31.07 13.22
C GLU A 125 21.25 32.14 12.47
N CYS A 126 20.31 31.70 11.63
CA CYS A 126 19.41 32.56 10.87
C CYS A 126 18.35 33.23 11.76
N VAL A 127 17.99 34.49 11.49
CA VAL A 127 16.98 35.23 12.28
C VAL A 127 15.88 35.80 11.39
N ILE A 128 14.61 35.69 11.80
CA ILE A 128 13.46 36.20 11.06
C ILE A 128 12.83 37.38 11.82
N TYR A 129 12.71 38.52 11.13
CA TYR A 129 12.09 39.74 11.64
C TYR A 129 10.81 40.07 10.92
N ARG A 130 9.82 40.58 11.67
CA ARG A 130 8.68 41.25 11.05
C ARG A 130 9.03 42.72 10.85
N ILE A 131 9.09 43.18 9.61
CA ILE A 131 9.41 44.56 9.25
C ILE A 131 8.20 45.23 8.59
N SER A 132 8.11 46.55 8.71
CA SER A 132 7.18 47.36 7.92
C SER A 132 7.90 47.86 6.68
N HIS A 133 7.38 47.56 5.49
CA HIS A 133 7.96 48.03 4.24
C HIS A 133 6.84 48.38 3.24
N SER A 134 6.85 49.62 2.74
CA SER A 134 5.82 50.14 1.81
C SER A 134 4.38 49.92 2.29
N GLU A 135 4.09 50.31 3.54
CA GLU A 135 2.79 50.14 4.22
C GLU A 135 2.31 48.70 4.43
N LYS A 136 3.12 47.71 4.05
CA LYS A 136 2.82 46.29 4.27
C LYS A 136 3.77 45.69 5.29
N THR A 137 3.25 44.78 6.08
CA THR A 137 4.07 43.92 6.92
C THR A 137 4.78 42.89 6.03
N ARG A 138 6.06 42.67 6.31
CA ARG A 138 6.94 41.72 5.62
C ARG A 138 7.76 40.93 6.64
N LEU A 139 8.33 39.82 6.21
CA LEU A 139 9.26 39.02 7.00
C LEU A 139 10.67 39.13 6.40
N LEU A 140 11.64 39.64 7.16
CA LEU A 140 13.05 39.71 6.80
C LEU A 140 13.80 38.54 7.45
N LYS A 141 14.26 37.58 6.64
CA LYS A 141 15.10 36.46 7.08
C LYS A 141 16.57 36.79 6.83
N LEU A 142 17.35 36.98 7.89
CA LEU A 142 18.78 37.29 7.85
C LEU A 142 19.62 36.02 8.03
N TYR A 143 20.67 35.85 7.22
CA TYR A 143 21.59 34.72 7.29
C TYR A 143 22.92 35.17 7.87
N LEU A 144 23.40 34.44 8.89
CA LEU A 144 24.58 34.79 9.68
C LEU A 144 25.51 33.58 9.82
N GLY A 145 26.80 33.84 10.05
CA GLY A 145 27.81 32.82 10.29
C GLY A 145 28.46 32.24 9.03
N ALA A 146 29.35 31.26 9.22
CA ALA A 146 30.24 30.73 8.17
C ALA A 146 29.52 30.01 7.01
N HIS A 147 28.26 29.65 7.20
CA HIS A 147 27.42 29.00 6.17
C HIS A 147 26.34 29.92 5.60
N ALA A 148 26.32 31.20 5.99
CA ALA A 148 25.32 32.17 5.57
C ALA A 148 25.21 32.24 4.04
N ASP A 149 26.36 32.34 3.35
CA ASP A 149 26.40 32.40 1.89
C ASP A 149 25.79 31.15 1.23
N ALA A 150 26.07 29.96 1.74
CA ALA A 150 25.55 28.71 1.17
C ALA A 150 24.03 28.60 1.35
N HIS A 151 23.53 28.83 2.57
CA HIS A 151 22.09 28.79 2.86
C HIS A 151 21.33 29.89 2.13
N PHE A 152 21.89 31.11 2.13
CA PHE A 152 21.33 32.24 1.42
C PHE A 152 21.29 31.97 -0.08
N ASN A 153 22.38 31.50 -0.68
CA ASN A 153 22.42 31.22 -2.12
C ASN A 153 21.46 30.08 -2.51
N ALA A 154 21.32 29.04 -1.67
CA ALA A 154 20.33 27.98 -1.88
C ALA A 154 18.90 28.55 -1.89
N GLU A 155 18.52 29.28 -0.83
CA GLU A 155 17.18 29.85 -0.68
C GLU A 155 16.87 30.94 -1.73
N CYS A 156 17.87 31.75 -2.13
CA CYS A 156 17.75 32.71 -3.23
C CYS A 156 17.57 32.03 -4.59
N SER A 157 18.22 30.88 -4.81
CA SER A 157 18.05 30.13 -6.05
C SER A 157 16.65 29.50 -6.15
N ALA A 158 16.03 29.18 -5.01
CA ALA A 158 14.68 28.64 -4.93
C ALA A 158 13.58 29.72 -5.03
N CYS A 159 13.84 30.93 -4.54
CA CYS A 159 12.89 32.03 -4.56
C CYS A 159 13.15 32.93 -5.78
N CYS A 160 12.34 32.81 -6.83
CA CYS A 160 12.30 33.81 -7.91
C CYS A 160 11.80 35.16 -7.35
N GLY A 161 12.73 35.97 -6.83
CA GLY A 161 12.43 37.23 -6.16
C GLY A 161 13.30 37.42 -4.91
N TRP A 162 14.40 38.15 -5.05
CA TRP A 162 15.26 38.49 -3.93
C TRP A 162 15.89 39.87 -4.10
N VAL A 163 16.28 40.41 -2.95
CA VAL A 163 16.88 41.74 -2.79
C VAL A 163 18.22 41.52 -2.11
N GLU A 164 19.32 41.87 -2.77
CA GLU A 164 20.62 41.94 -2.13
C GLU A 164 20.67 43.22 -1.28
N VAL A 165 20.63 43.06 0.05
CA VAL A 165 20.82 44.18 0.98
C VAL A 165 22.31 44.32 1.24
N ASN A 166 22.95 45.32 0.63
CA ASN A 166 24.34 45.66 0.96
C ASN A 166 24.37 46.52 2.24
N LEU A 167 24.50 45.86 3.38
CA LEU A 167 24.56 46.52 4.69
C LEU A 167 25.75 47.47 4.84
N HIS A 168 26.79 47.36 4.01
CA HIS A 168 27.94 48.28 4.07
C HIS A 168 27.56 49.70 3.65
N GLU A 169 26.66 49.88 2.67
CA GLU A 169 26.15 51.22 2.30
C GLU A 169 25.19 51.76 3.35
N VAL A 170 24.34 50.90 3.91
CA VAL A 170 23.32 51.28 4.90
C VAL A 170 23.93 51.64 6.26
N LEU A 171 24.98 50.93 6.71
CA LEU A 171 25.70 51.23 7.95
C LEU A 171 26.62 52.46 7.81
N SER A 172 27.23 52.67 6.63
CA SER A 172 28.05 53.87 6.37
C SER A 172 27.25 55.19 6.35
N GLY A 173 25.95 55.13 6.02
CA GLY A 173 25.03 56.26 6.12
C GLY A 173 24.50 56.54 7.52
N ALA A 174 24.65 55.59 8.45
CA ALA A 174 24.27 55.78 9.85
C ALA A 174 25.34 56.57 10.63
N GLU A 175 26.61 56.45 10.27
CA GLU A 175 27.72 57.24 10.88
C GLU A 175 27.57 58.74 10.58
N THR A 176 27.07 59.11 9.41
CA THR A 176 26.87 60.52 9.03
C THR A 176 25.70 61.20 9.74
N ARG A 177 24.83 60.44 10.42
CA ARG A 177 23.71 60.97 11.23
C ARG A 177 23.97 60.95 12.73
N ALA A 178 25.05 60.30 13.18
CA ALA A 178 25.46 60.35 14.58
C ALA A 178 26.11 61.69 14.95
N GLU A 179 26.79 62.36 14.00
CA GLU A 179 27.40 63.68 14.23
C GLU A 179 26.37 64.83 14.27
N GLU A 180 25.21 64.70 13.63
CA GLU A 180 24.13 65.73 13.69
C GLU A 180 23.27 65.66 14.96
N LEU A 181 23.44 64.63 15.80
CA LEU A 181 22.66 64.44 17.04
C LEU A 181 23.46 64.68 18.33
N GLU A 182 24.77 64.89 18.26
CA GLU A 182 25.60 65.22 19.44
C GLU A 182 25.63 66.71 19.82
N GLU A 183 25.07 67.61 19.01
CA GLU A 183 25.04 69.06 19.33
C GLU A 183 23.83 69.48 20.23
N SER A 184 22.96 68.54 20.65
CA SER A 184 21.73 68.87 21.40
C SER A 184 21.55 68.20 22.76
N ALA A 185 22.61 67.73 23.43
CA ALA A 185 22.47 67.16 24.77
C ALA A 185 23.58 67.52 25.77
N HIS A 186 23.65 68.80 26.15
CA HIS A 186 24.21 69.17 27.46
C HIS A 186 23.08 69.15 28.51
N THR A 187 23.01 68.13 29.36
CA THR A 187 22.98 68.26 30.84
C THR A 187 22.72 66.95 31.60
N ARG A 188 23.53 66.78 32.66
CA ARG A 188 23.28 66.08 33.95
C ARG A 188 23.39 64.54 34.04
N ASN A 189 24.57 64.13 34.51
CA ASN A 189 24.86 63.30 35.69
C ASN A 189 24.07 62.00 35.99
N ALA A 190 24.85 60.93 35.92
CA ALA A 190 25.05 59.88 36.93
C ALA A 190 23.95 58.83 37.16
N ARG A 191 24.19 57.61 36.66
CA ARG A 191 24.67 56.45 37.46
C ARG A 191 24.77 55.17 36.63
N SER A 192 25.70 54.33 37.07
CA SER A 192 25.73 52.86 36.96
C SER A 192 26.54 52.24 35.83
N GLU A 193 27.71 51.80 36.26
CA GLU A 193 28.53 50.71 35.73
C GLU A 193 27.77 49.58 35.04
N ARG A 194 28.22 49.23 33.82
CA ARG A 194 28.53 47.85 33.41
C ARG A 194 29.22 47.82 32.05
N PHE A 195 30.22 46.95 31.94
CA PHE A 195 30.94 46.54 30.73
C PHE A 195 31.86 47.55 30.03
N LYS A 196 33.00 47.83 30.68
CA LYS A 196 34.25 48.18 29.98
C LYS A 196 35.11 46.92 29.76
N SER A 197 34.83 46.24 28.65
CA SER A 197 35.77 45.42 27.87
C SER A 197 34.92 44.92 26.70
N HIS A 198 34.96 45.56 25.54
CA HIS A 198 35.66 45.04 24.36
C HIS A 198 35.71 46.16 23.29
N HIS A 199 36.67 47.07 23.39
CA HIS A 199 37.10 47.86 22.23
C HIS A 199 38.46 47.35 21.80
N ARG A 200 38.43 46.42 20.83
CA ARG A 200 39.46 46.14 19.82
C ARG A 200 38.92 45.06 18.87
N TYR A 201 38.01 45.47 17.99
CA TYR A 201 38.05 44.96 16.63
C TYR A 201 38.47 46.14 15.77
N ALA A 202 39.77 46.16 15.47
CA ALA A 202 40.28 46.99 14.39
C ALA A 202 39.61 46.51 13.12
N VAL A 203 38.85 47.40 12.51
CA VAL A 203 38.31 47.28 11.16
C VAL A 203 39.50 47.34 10.21
N ASP A 204 40.13 46.19 9.99
CA ASP A 204 41.00 45.98 8.82
C ASP A 204 41.24 44.47 8.57
N THR A 205 40.15 43.70 8.54
CA THR A 205 40.18 42.35 7.94
C THR A 205 39.24 42.33 6.74
N PRO A 206 39.74 42.26 5.50
CA PRO A 206 38.91 42.04 4.33
C PRO A 206 38.36 40.61 4.42
N GLY A 207 37.14 40.46 4.94
CA GLY A 207 36.54 39.14 5.18
C GLY A 207 35.28 39.09 6.04
N TYR A 208 34.84 40.19 6.64
CA TYR A 208 33.51 40.27 7.27
C TYR A 208 32.44 40.43 6.19
N ASN A 209 32.16 39.31 5.52
CA ASN A 209 31.23 39.17 4.42
C ASN A 209 29.78 39.37 4.90
N LEU A 210 29.07 40.16 4.10
CA LEU A 210 27.66 40.56 4.11
C LEU A 210 26.73 39.69 4.97
N VAL A 211 26.03 40.34 5.93
CA VAL A 211 24.72 39.87 6.37
C VAL A 211 23.79 39.96 5.15
N LYS A 212 23.27 38.81 4.72
CA LYS A 212 22.36 38.73 3.58
C LYS A 212 20.95 38.45 4.08
N GLY A 213 19.95 38.99 3.39
CA GLY A 213 18.57 38.96 3.85
C GLY A 213 17.57 38.70 2.74
N LEU A 214 16.51 37.95 3.04
CA LEU A 214 15.36 37.77 2.15
C LEU A 214 14.13 38.41 2.76
N VAL A 215 13.36 39.13 1.95
CA VAL A 215 12.10 39.75 2.36
C VAL A 215 10.95 38.95 1.77
N PHE A 216 10.14 38.36 2.63
CA PHE A 216 8.93 37.61 2.29
C PHE A 216 7.68 38.44 2.62
N ASP A 217 6.56 38.09 2.01
CA ASP A 217 5.25 38.56 2.45
C ASP A 217 4.98 38.07 3.89
N ASP A 218 4.39 38.93 4.73
CA ASP A 218 3.83 38.49 6.00
C ASP A 218 2.56 37.67 5.71
N LEU A 219 2.48 36.48 6.30
CA LEU A 219 1.36 35.56 6.15
C LEU A 219 0.54 35.57 7.45
N PRO A 220 -0.37 36.53 7.65
CA PRO A 220 -1.15 36.61 8.89
C PRO A 220 -2.08 35.39 9.03
N GLY A 221 -2.13 34.81 10.22
CA GLY A 221 -3.03 33.70 10.54
C GLY A 221 -2.56 32.32 10.07
N VAL A 222 -1.34 32.19 9.54
CA VAL A 222 -0.72 30.88 9.32
C VAL A 222 -0.04 30.39 10.61
N GLU A 223 -0.03 29.07 10.77
CA GLU A 223 0.63 28.38 11.88
C GLU A 223 1.47 27.21 11.36
N PRO A 224 2.49 26.75 12.10
CA PRO A 224 3.23 25.56 11.72
C PRO A 224 2.33 24.34 11.60
N LEU A 225 2.61 23.47 10.63
CA LEU A 225 1.89 22.21 10.48
C LEU A 225 2.07 21.33 11.73
N SER A 226 0.97 20.83 12.27
CA SER A 226 0.92 20.04 13.50
C SER A 226 -0.13 18.94 13.42
N ILE A 227 -0.17 18.06 14.43
CA ILE A 227 -1.22 17.04 14.52
C ILE A 227 -2.59 17.65 14.85
N HIS A 228 -2.64 18.90 15.34
CA HIS A 228 -3.87 19.54 15.78
C HIS A 228 -4.58 20.29 14.66
N ASN A 229 -3.86 20.64 13.60
CA ASN A 229 -4.40 21.38 12.46
C ASN A 229 -4.41 20.59 11.14
N ILE A 230 -3.78 19.41 11.10
CA ILE A 230 -3.81 18.54 9.91
C ILE A 230 -5.22 17.96 9.68
N SER A 231 -5.66 17.99 8.44
CA SER A 231 -6.86 17.31 7.95
C SER A 231 -6.56 16.63 6.61
N PRO A 232 -7.40 15.69 6.13
CA PRO A 232 -7.22 15.10 4.81
C PRO A 232 -7.17 16.14 3.67
N ASP A 233 -7.98 17.18 3.74
CA ASP A 233 -8.01 18.26 2.75
C ASP A 233 -6.75 19.13 2.83
N LEU A 234 -6.35 19.49 4.05
CA LEU A 234 -5.12 20.27 4.25
C LEU A 234 -3.89 19.47 3.81
N THR A 235 -3.90 18.16 4.03
CA THR A 235 -2.84 17.27 3.56
C THR A 235 -2.67 17.33 2.04
N GLN A 236 -3.79 17.35 1.28
CA GLN A 236 -3.70 17.53 -0.16
C GLN A 236 -3.13 18.89 -0.54
N SER A 237 -3.49 19.94 0.19
CA SER A 237 -2.94 21.29 0.01
C SER A 237 -1.42 21.31 0.21
N VAL A 238 -0.91 20.62 1.25
CA VAL A 238 0.53 20.48 1.52
C VAL A 238 1.25 19.81 0.35
N LEU A 239 0.72 18.70 -0.17
CA LEU A 239 1.37 17.96 -1.25
C LEU A 239 1.27 18.68 -2.60
N ARG A 240 0.14 19.31 -2.89
CA ARG A 240 -0.05 20.13 -4.10
C ARG A 240 0.87 21.34 -4.09
N SER A 241 1.04 22.01 -2.95
CA SER A 241 1.98 23.12 -2.84
C SER A 241 3.44 22.68 -3.00
N LEU A 242 3.82 21.50 -2.50
CA LEU A 242 5.16 20.93 -2.75
C LEU A 242 5.35 20.63 -4.24
N TYR A 243 4.33 20.06 -4.89
CA TYR A 243 4.39 19.87 -6.33
C TYR A 243 4.56 21.18 -7.09
N SER A 244 3.90 22.26 -6.69
CA SER A 244 4.12 23.58 -7.30
C SER A 244 5.58 24.04 -7.18
N VAL A 245 6.23 23.76 -6.04
CA VAL A 245 7.67 23.97 -5.86
C VAL A 245 8.47 23.11 -6.84
N HIS A 246 8.15 21.82 -6.95
CA HIS A 246 8.84 20.92 -7.87
C HIS A 246 8.61 21.30 -9.33
N ALA A 247 7.43 21.80 -9.71
CA ALA A 247 7.11 22.27 -11.06
C ALA A 247 7.93 23.51 -11.47
N ALA A 248 8.46 24.25 -10.50
CA ALA A 248 9.48 25.29 -10.71
C ALA A 248 10.91 24.71 -10.77
N TYR A 249 11.05 23.38 -10.72
CA TYR A 249 12.32 22.65 -10.66
C TYR A 249 13.17 23.02 -9.46
N VAL A 250 12.52 23.14 -8.31
CA VAL A 250 13.16 23.35 -7.02
C VAL A 250 12.95 22.10 -6.17
N LEU A 251 14.04 21.53 -5.66
CA LEU A 251 13.99 20.56 -4.55
C LEU A 251 14.02 21.37 -3.24
N GLN A 252 13.09 21.16 -2.32
CA GLN A 252 13.02 21.88 -1.04
C GLN A 252 14.13 21.44 -0.07
N GLY A 253 14.46 20.14 -0.06
CA GLY A 253 15.59 19.51 0.62
C GLY A 253 15.32 18.98 2.03
N SER A 254 14.14 19.18 2.62
CA SER A 254 13.76 18.69 3.96
C SER A 254 12.24 18.53 4.15
N PRO A 255 11.55 17.78 3.26
CA PRO A 255 10.09 17.65 3.25
C PRO A 255 9.52 16.96 4.50
N SER A 256 10.36 16.20 5.22
CA SER A 256 9.99 15.49 6.44
C SER A 256 9.90 16.39 7.68
N ASN A 257 10.37 17.64 7.59
CA ASN A 257 10.26 18.60 8.68
C ASN A 257 8.93 19.34 8.60
N ARG A 258 7.98 19.01 9.48
CA ARG A 258 6.67 19.69 9.53
C ARG A 258 6.78 21.20 9.78
N HIS A 259 7.88 21.68 10.39
CA HIS A 259 8.12 23.11 10.59
C HIS A 259 8.50 23.85 9.30
N SER A 260 8.84 23.11 8.24
CA SER A 260 9.02 23.65 6.88
C SER A 260 7.68 23.85 6.16
N VAL A 261 6.54 23.66 6.84
CA VAL A 261 5.20 23.90 6.29
C VAL A 261 4.41 24.81 7.22
N LEU A 262 3.92 25.92 6.68
CA LEU A 262 2.94 26.79 7.31
C LEU A 262 1.57 26.54 6.70
N VAL A 263 0.54 26.45 7.54
CA VAL A 263 -0.82 26.19 7.13
C VAL A 263 -1.75 27.26 7.66
N SER A 264 -2.78 27.61 6.88
CA SER A 264 -3.90 28.43 7.33
C SER A 264 -5.14 27.54 7.38
N PRO A 265 -5.56 27.10 8.59
CA PRO A 265 -6.74 26.26 8.74
C PRO A 265 -8.03 26.93 8.25
N ALA A 266 -8.08 28.27 8.27
CA ALA A 266 -9.27 29.04 7.90
C ALA A 266 -9.60 28.98 6.40
N ASP A 267 -8.59 28.87 5.53
CA ASP A 267 -8.77 28.83 4.07
C ASP A 267 -8.18 27.56 3.43
N GLY A 268 -7.62 26.64 4.23
CA GLY A 268 -7.06 25.37 3.76
C GLY A 268 -5.74 25.54 2.97
N ARG A 269 -5.07 26.69 3.06
CA ARG A 269 -3.83 26.96 2.35
C ARG A 269 -2.63 26.34 3.07
N ALA A 270 -1.71 25.74 2.31
CA ALA A 270 -0.40 25.30 2.78
C ALA A 270 0.72 26.02 2.01
N VAL A 271 1.80 26.36 2.71
CA VAL A 271 2.97 27.07 2.18
C VAL A 271 4.23 26.39 2.68
N TRP A 272 5.11 25.98 1.76
CA TRP A 272 6.44 25.49 2.09
C TRP A 272 7.38 26.65 2.39
N VAL A 273 8.15 26.52 3.46
CA VAL A 273 9.14 27.48 3.93
C VAL A 273 10.46 26.76 4.24
N ASP A 274 11.50 27.52 4.57
CA ASP A 274 12.83 27.00 4.89
C ASP A 274 13.47 26.24 3.71
N PHE A 275 13.93 26.99 2.72
CA PHE A 275 14.64 26.47 1.55
C PHE A 275 16.16 26.48 1.73
N SER A 276 16.64 26.49 2.97
CA SER A 276 18.08 26.54 3.31
C SER A 276 18.88 25.34 2.79
N ARG A 277 18.17 24.23 2.49
CA ARG A 277 18.72 22.98 1.90
C ARG A 277 18.25 22.72 0.47
N SER A 278 17.64 23.72 -0.16
CA SER A 278 17.07 23.55 -1.49
C SER A 278 18.14 23.37 -2.57
N LEU A 279 17.75 22.69 -3.64
CA LEU A 279 18.60 22.53 -4.83
C LEU A 279 17.82 22.96 -6.07
N CYS A 280 18.39 23.89 -6.82
CA CYS A 280 17.83 24.43 -8.07
C CYS A 280 18.81 24.29 -9.24
N ASP A 281 20.08 23.98 -8.96
CA ASP A 281 21.13 23.89 -9.97
C ASP A 281 21.05 22.59 -10.76
N ARG A 282 20.58 22.73 -12.01
CA ARG A 282 20.49 21.65 -12.99
C ARG A 282 21.87 21.14 -13.44
N SER A 283 22.91 21.97 -13.36
CA SER A 283 24.25 21.64 -13.86
C SER A 283 25.00 20.66 -12.98
N SER A 284 24.67 20.61 -11.69
CA SER A 284 25.24 19.67 -10.71
C SER A 284 24.88 18.20 -10.96
N GLY A 285 23.82 17.93 -11.74
CA GLY A 285 23.24 16.59 -11.89
C GLY A 285 22.56 16.05 -10.63
N ALA A 286 22.58 16.77 -9.51
CA ALA A 286 21.96 16.37 -8.25
C ALA A 286 20.44 16.51 -8.28
N LEU A 287 19.92 17.48 -9.04
CA LEU A 287 18.49 17.68 -9.24
C LEU A 287 17.98 16.81 -10.39
N THR A 288 17.23 15.77 -10.05
CA THR A 288 16.61 14.83 -11.00
C THR A 288 15.11 14.70 -10.74
N ARG A 289 14.37 14.11 -11.69
CA ARG A 289 12.95 13.79 -11.47
C ARG A 289 12.76 12.84 -10.28
N GLN A 290 13.69 11.89 -10.14
CA GLN A 290 13.75 10.91 -9.06
C GLN A 290 13.91 11.60 -7.70
N THR A 291 14.80 12.59 -7.57
CA THR A 291 14.99 13.30 -6.30
C THR A 291 13.76 14.13 -5.94
N LEU A 292 13.13 14.80 -6.92
CA LEU A 292 11.87 15.53 -6.68
C LEU A 292 10.73 14.57 -6.28
N LEU A 293 10.68 13.36 -6.83
CA LEU A 293 9.69 12.36 -6.45
C LEU A 293 9.96 11.71 -5.10
N ALA A 294 11.22 11.46 -4.78
CA ALA A 294 11.62 11.00 -3.47
C ALA A 294 11.18 12.02 -2.41
N GLU A 295 11.39 13.31 -2.67
CA GLU A 295 10.93 14.39 -1.81
C GLU A 295 9.39 14.44 -1.67
N LEU A 296 8.65 14.26 -2.77
CA LEU A 296 7.18 14.17 -2.71
C LEU A 296 6.72 12.93 -1.92
N ALA A 297 7.40 11.80 -2.06
CA ALA A 297 7.14 10.58 -1.30
C ALA A 297 7.43 10.75 0.19
N GLU A 298 8.48 11.47 0.56
CA GLU A 298 8.78 11.82 1.95
C GLU A 298 7.73 12.75 2.54
N ALA A 299 7.27 13.75 1.78
CA ALA A 299 6.17 14.62 2.19
C ALA A 299 4.88 13.82 2.40
N TRP A 300 4.54 12.89 1.50
CA TRP A 300 3.40 11.97 1.66
C TRP A 300 3.50 11.14 2.93
N HIS A 301 4.68 10.60 3.22
CA HIS A 301 4.95 9.86 4.45
C HIS A 301 4.72 10.73 5.68
N LEU A 302 5.24 11.96 5.70
CA LEU A 302 5.03 12.91 6.79
C LEU A 302 3.54 13.12 7.06
N VAL A 303 2.77 13.47 6.04
CA VAL A 303 1.38 13.88 6.23
C VAL A 303 0.43 12.70 6.45
N TYR A 304 0.51 11.64 5.63
CA TYR A 304 -0.46 10.54 5.68
C TYR A 304 -0.04 9.39 6.59
N GLN A 305 1.25 9.08 6.72
CA GLN A 305 1.69 7.98 7.58
C GLN A 305 2.00 8.44 8.99
N ARG A 306 2.41 9.70 9.19
CA ARG A 306 2.71 10.25 10.52
C ARG A 306 1.60 11.15 11.05
N LEU A 307 1.40 12.33 10.47
CA LEU A 307 0.55 13.36 11.09
C LEU A 307 -0.93 12.99 11.17
N ILE A 308 -1.51 12.37 10.13
CA ILE A 308 -2.92 11.96 10.14
C ILE A 308 -3.18 10.85 11.19
N PRO A 309 -2.43 9.73 11.24
CA PRO A 309 -2.60 8.75 12.31
C PRO A 309 -2.39 9.34 13.70
N ASP A 310 -1.41 10.23 13.87
CA ASP A 310 -1.10 10.89 15.13
C ASP A 310 -2.25 11.80 15.59
N SER A 311 -2.88 12.52 14.66
CA SER A 311 -4.05 13.37 14.96
C SER A 311 -5.28 12.57 15.37
N LEU A 312 -5.47 11.35 14.82
CA LEU A 312 -6.60 10.49 15.17
C LEU A 312 -6.62 10.08 16.66
N ILE A 313 -5.45 9.98 17.28
CA ILE A 313 -5.30 9.55 18.68
C ILE A 313 -4.74 10.65 19.60
N GLY A 314 -4.39 11.82 19.05
CA GLY A 314 -3.78 12.92 19.80
C GLY A 314 -2.37 12.62 20.31
N TRP A 315 -1.59 11.81 19.58
CA TRP A 315 -0.24 11.44 19.98
C TRP A 315 0.81 12.33 19.32
N GLU A 316 1.56 13.10 20.11
CA GLU A 316 2.73 13.83 19.61
C GLU A 316 4.00 13.00 19.80
N ALA A 317 4.55 12.50 18.71
CA ALA A 317 5.82 11.78 18.71
C ALA A 317 6.96 12.68 19.24
N GLY A 318 7.54 12.28 20.38
CA GLY A 318 8.74 12.91 20.94
C GLY A 318 10.03 12.54 20.19
N PRO A 319 11.19 13.09 20.61
CA PRO A 319 12.48 12.80 19.98
C PRO A 319 12.88 11.32 20.05
N ASP A 320 12.39 10.58 21.04
CA ASP A 320 12.66 9.15 21.24
C ASP A 320 11.62 8.24 20.56
N ALA A 321 10.80 8.76 19.66
CA ALA A 321 9.84 7.96 18.91
C ALA A 321 10.56 6.94 18.01
N ILE A 322 10.07 5.70 18.00
CA ILE A 322 10.63 4.66 17.12
C ILE A 322 10.16 4.94 15.69
N ASP A 323 11.08 4.95 14.74
CA ASP A 323 10.74 5.02 13.31
C ASP A 323 10.03 3.72 12.89
N PRO A 324 8.73 3.75 12.56
CA PRO A 324 7.97 2.54 12.28
C PRO A 324 8.50 1.77 11.06
N ARG A 325 9.27 2.41 10.17
CA ARG A 325 9.94 1.73 9.05
C ARG A 325 10.89 0.63 9.52
N THR A 326 11.46 0.77 10.72
CA THR A 326 12.30 -0.27 11.35
C THR A 326 11.51 -1.51 11.79
N LEU A 327 10.17 -1.42 11.90
CA LEU A 327 9.28 -2.52 12.31
C LEU A 327 8.80 -3.37 11.14
N THR A 328 8.91 -2.86 9.91
CA THR A 328 8.81 -3.71 8.73
C THR A 328 10.15 -4.43 8.66
N GLY A 329 10.17 -5.78 8.68
CA GLY A 329 11.41 -6.58 8.69
C GLY A 329 12.18 -6.53 7.37
N ASN A 330 12.21 -5.36 6.74
CA ASN A 330 12.79 -5.07 5.46
C ASN A 330 14.05 -4.22 5.69
N PRO A 331 15.22 -4.83 5.90
CA PRO A 331 16.49 -4.08 5.99
C PRO A 331 16.92 -3.46 4.65
N VAL A 332 16.01 -3.36 3.66
CA VAL A 332 16.36 -3.44 2.25
C VAL A 332 15.43 -2.53 1.42
N GLN A 333 15.83 -1.26 1.35
CA GLN A 333 15.85 -0.49 0.10
C GLN A 333 16.82 -1.10 -0.96
N SER A 334 17.20 -2.39 -0.85
CA SER A 334 18.30 -3.02 -1.60
C SER A 334 18.00 -4.43 -2.15
N ILE A 335 16.79 -4.72 -2.63
CA ILE A 335 16.56 -5.98 -3.37
C ILE A 335 17.08 -5.79 -4.80
N LEU A 336 18.38 -6.03 -4.96
CA LEU A 336 19.04 -6.30 -6.23
C LEU A 336 18.76 -7.76 -6.62
N PHE A 337 17.92 -8.01 -7.63
CA PHE A 337 17.85 -9.31 -8.32
C PHE A 337 18.16 -9.18 -9.81
N ARG A 338 18.86 -10.19 -10.33
CA ARG A 338 19.37 -10.35 -11.71
C ARG A 338 18.41 -11.20 -12.56
N GLY A 339 18.28 -10.84 -13.84
CA GLY A 339 17.82 -11.73 -14.92
C GLY A 339 16.61 -11.21 -15.70
N SER A 340 16.85 -10.51 -16.82
CA SER A 340 15.89 -9.61 -17.48
C SER A 340 14.96 -10.25 -18.52
N ARG A 341 13.69 -9.83 -18.52
CA ARG A 341 13.01 -9.38 -19.77
C ARG A 341 13.10 -7.85 -19.81
N ALA A 342 13.54 -7.29 -20.92
CA ALA A 342 13.63 -5.83 -21.06
C ALA A 342 12.22 -5.21 -21.12
N ARG A 343 11.96 -4.23 -20.27
CA ARG A 343 10.74 -3.41 -20.31
C ARG A 343 10.71 -2.58 -21.61
N PRO A 344 9.59 -2.52 -22.34
CA PRO A 344 9.43 -1.54 -23.41
C PRO A 344 9.51 -0.12 -22.85
N VAL A 345 10.35 0.72 -23.44
CA VAL A 345 10.66 2.08 -22.95
C VAL A 345 9.47 3.05 -23.11
N SER A 346 8.34 2.68 -23.72
CA SER A 346 7.33 3.63 -24.20
C SER A 346 5.92 3.59 -23.56
N MET A 347 5.69 2.90 -22.44
CA MET A 347 4.34 2.78 -21.85
C MET A 347 4.06 3.85 -20.76
N THR A 348 2.82 4.38 -20.70
CA THR A 348 2.31 5.23 -19.60
C THR A 348 1.86 4.38 -18.39
N VAL A 349 1.48 4.98 -17.22
CA VAL A 349 0.97 4.26 -16.02
C VAL A 349 -0.22 3.46 -16.45
N ARG A 350 -1.09 4.18 -17.16
CA ARG A 350 -2.33 3.67 -17.67
C ARG A 350 -2.05 2.48 -18.57
N ASP A 351 -1.06 2.57 -19.45
CA ASP A 351 -0.71 1.44 -20.30
C ASP A 351 -0.11 0.27 -19.51
N GLU A 352 0.69 0.49 -18.46
CA GLU A 352 1.24 -0.61 -17.64
C GLU A 352 0.15 -1.29 -16.78
N ILE A 353 -0.73 -0.51 -16.16
CA ILE A 353 -1.87 -1.05 -15.42
C ILE A 353 -2.85 -1.72 -16.38
N ASP A 354 -3.20 -1.06 -17.48
CA ASP A 354 -4.02 -1.63 -18.53
C ASP A 354 -3.33 -2.87 -19.09
N MET A 355 -2.00 -2.95 -19.13
CA MET A 355 -1.26 -4.16 -19.51
C MET A 355 -1.38 -5.25 -18.44
N VAL A 356 -1.15 -4.98 -17.15
CA VAL A 356 -1.32 -5.98 -16.07
C VAL A 356 -2.75 -6.50 -16.07
N LEU A 357 -3.72 -5.59 -16.05
CA LEU A 357 -5.14 -5.91 -16.00
C LEU A 357 -5.65 -6.52 -17.30
N SER A 358 -5.15 -6.14 -18.47
CA SER A 358 -5.58 -6.77 -19.73
C SER A 358 -4.86 -8.08 -20.03
N SER A 359 -3.69 -8.30 -19.42
CA SER A 359 -2.92 -9.54 -19.59
C SER A 359 -3.34 -10.61 -18.59
N TYR A 360 -3.93 -10.26 -17.45
CA TYR A 360 -4.44 -11.26 -16.52
C TYR A 360 -5.82 -11.79 -16.97
N PRO A 361 -6.02 -13.12 -17.03
CA PRO A 361 -5.17 -14.16 -16.44
C PRO A 361 -4.24 -14.85 -17.43
N GLU A 362 -4.03 -14.35 -18.64
CA GLU A 362 -3.19 -15.02 -19.65
C GLU A 362 -1.68 -14.93 -19.36
N VAL A 363 -1.28 -13.98 -18.51
CA VAL A 363 0.06 -13.83 -17.98
C VAL A 363 0.01 -14.00 -16.46
N ASP A 364 0.82 -14.91 -15.92
CA ASP A 364 1.00 -15.07 -14.48
C ASP A 364 1.58 -13.79 -13.88
N ILE A 365 0.78 -13.10 -13.06
CA ILE A 365 1.15 -11.85 -12.38
C ILE A 365 2.34 -12.00 -11.41
N TYR A 366 2.64 -13.22 -10.95
CA TYR A 366 3.82 -13.49 -10.14
C TYR A 366 5.10 -13.68 -10.96
N SER A 367 4.98 -13.84 -12.28
CA SER A 367 6.12 -13.96 -13.20
C SER A 367 6.63 -12.62 -13.74
N TRP A 368 5.98 -11.52 -13.36
CA TRP A 368 6.37 -10.16 -13.78
C TRP A 368 7.72 -9.77 -13.16
N ASP A 369 8.55 -9.07 -13.94
CA ASP A 369 9.82 -8.50 -13.48
C ASP A 369 9.88 -6.99 -13.81
N PRO A 370 10.03 -6.12 -12.80
CA PRO A 370 9.89 -6.41 -11.37
C PRO A 370 8.48 -6.97 -11.05
N PRO A 371 8.36 -7.71 -9.93
CA PRO A 371 7.07 -8.22 -9.46
C PRO A 371 6.04 -7.10 -9.33
N VAL A 372 4.76 -7.46 -9.54
CA VAL A 372 3.64 -6.56 -9.24
C VAL A 372 3.70 -6.12 -7.78
N SER A 373 3.81 -4.81 -7.56
CA SER A 373 3.94 -4.23 -6.23
C SER A 373 2.75 -4.61 -5.33
N ASN A 374 3.04 -4.87 -4.06
CA ASN A 374 2.08 -5.30 -3.03
C ASN A 374 1.28 -6.59 -3.33
N LEU A 375 1.67 -7.38 -4.33
CA LEU A 375 1.05 -8.68 -4.56
C LEU A 375 1.28 -9.64 -3.37
N THR A 376 2.49 -9.59 -2.82
CA THR A 376 2.89 -10.18 -1.54
C THR A 376 3.36 -9.05 -0.63
N PRO A 377 2.51 -8.52 0.26
CA PRO A 377 2.89 -7.43 1.15
C PRO A 377 4.00 -7.88 2.12
N PRO A 378 4.89 -6.99 2.54
CA PRO A 378 5.98 -7.34 3.46
C PRO A 378 5.45 -7.74 4.85
N PRO A 379 6.15 -8.62 5.58
CA PRO A 379 5.79 -8.99 6.93
C PRO A 379 5.84 -7.80 7.88
N ARG A 380 4.97 -7.84 8.88
CA ARG A 380 4.83 -6.77 9.89
C ARG A 380 4.91 -7.33 11.29
N TYR A 381 5.66 -6.62 12.12
CA TYR A 381 6.00 -7.03 13.48
C TYR A 381 5.57 -6.02 14.54
N ASP A 382 4.80 -5.01 14.15
CA ASP A 382 4.39 -3.94 15.05
C ASP A 382 3.35 -4.40 16.08
N HIS A 383 2.63 -5.49 15.82
CA HIS A 383 1.81 -6.17 16.83
C HIS A 383 2.62 -6.62 18.07
N ARG A 384 3.94 -6.82 17.95
CA ARG A 384 4.81 -7.16 19.09
C ARG A 384 4.90 -6.04 20.12
N LEU A 385 4.51 -4.82 19.72
CA LEU A 385 4.47 -3.67 20.60
C LEU A 385 3.14 -3.56 21.32
N ASP A 386 2.08 -4.25 20.87
CA ASP A 386 0.73 -4.11 21.42
C ASP A 386 0.66 -4.50 22.89
N THR A 387 0.10 -3.62 23.70
CA THR A 387 -0.21 -3.86 25.10
C THR A 387 -1.49 -4.68 25.24
N ASP A 388 -1.58 -5.48 26.29
CA ASP A 388 -2.79 -6.29 26.58
C ASP A 388 -4.06 -5.43 26.66
N ASP A 389 -3.96 -4.21 27.19
CA ASP A 389 -5.07 -3.26 27.25
C ASP A 389 -5.53 -2.82 25.86
N PHE A 390 -4.60 -2.54 24.95
CA PHE A 390 -4.92 -2.19 23.57
C PHE A 390 -5.56 -3.37 22.83
N VAL A 391 -5.02 -4.58 22.99
CA VAL A 391 -5.59 -5.79 22.40
C VAL A 391 -7.02 -6.04 22.93
N ARG A 392 -7.26 -5.84 24.23
CA ARG A 392 -8.61 -5.94 24.81
C ARG A 392 -9.57 -4.94 24.18
N VAL A 393 -9.19 -3.67 24.06
CA VAL A 393 -10.01 -2.64 23.41
C VAL A 393 -10.29 -3.00 21.94
N MET A 394 -9.28 -3.51 21.22
CA MET A 394 -9.45 -3.95 19.84
C MET A 394 -10.45 -5.11 19.72
N HIS A 395 -10.45 -6.07 20.65
CA HIS A 395 -11.47 -7.12 20.70
C HIS A 395 -12.88 -6.56 20.87
N GLU A 396 -13.07 -5.61 21.81
CA GLU A 396 -14.38 -5.00 22.08
C GLU A 396 -14.90 -4.23 20.85
N VAL A 397 -14.02 -3.46 20.22
CA VAL A 397 -14.34 -2.68 19.01
C VAL A 397 -14.69 -3.61 17.84
N HIS A 398 -13.95 -4.69 17.68
CA HIS A 398 -14.21 -5.68 16.64
C HIS A 398 -15.52 -6.43 16.86
N ALA A 399 -15.84 -6.78 18.11
CA ALA A 399 -17.14 -7.36 18.47
C ALA A 399 -18.31 -6.41 18.14
N GLY A 400 -18.06 -5.10 18.12
CA GLY A 400 -18.98 -4.06 17.66
C GLY A 400 -19.06 -3.88 16.14
N GLY A 401 -18.35 -4.69 15.35
CA GLY A 401 -18.37 -4.64 13.88
C GLY A 401 -17.45 -3.59 13.24
N LEU A 402 -16.60 -2.91 14.03
CA LEU A 402 -15.59 -2.00 13.49
C LEU A 402 -14.26 -2.75 13.29
N TYR A 403 -13.63 -2.56 12.14
CA TYR A 403 -12.36 -3.22 11.77
C TYR A 403 -11.26 -2.17 11.55
N PRO A 404 -10.65 -1.60 12.61
CA PRO A 404 -9.69 -0.49 12.48
C PRO A 404 -8.44 -0.84 11.66
N PHE A 405 -8.11 -2.13 11.59
CA PHE A 405 -6.96 -2.65 10.86
C PHE A 405 -7.32 -3.14 9.45
N PHE A 406 -8.52 -2.84 8.96
CA PHE A 406 -8.86 -3.12 7.57
C PHE A 406 -7.86 -2.44 6.64
N ARG A 407 -7.29 -3.20 5.69
CA ARG A 407 -6.22 -2.75 4.77
C ARG A 407 -4.91 -2.39 5.46
N TRP A 408 -4.65 -2.97 6.63
CA TRP A 408 -3.34 -2.90 7.29
C TRP A 408 -2.21 -3.10 6.29
N TYR A 409 -2.30 -4.16 5.47
CA TYR A 409 -1.31 -4.54 4.47
C TYR A 409 -1.45 -3.83 3.10
N GLY A 410 -2.18 -2.71 3.04
CA GLY A 410 -2.40 -1.95 1.82
C GLY A 410 -3.58 -2.46 0.99
N MET A 411 -3.51 -2.24 -0.33
CA MET A 411 -4.58 -2.62 -1.27
C MET A 411 -4.12 -3.73 -2.20
N CYS A 412 -5.05 -4.59 -2.63
CA CYS A 412 -4.78 -5.55 -3.69
C CYS A 412 -4.41 -4.78 -4.97
N PRO A 413 -3.29 -5.12 -5.64
CA PRO A 413 -2.88 -4.45 -6.87
C PRO A 413 -3.93 -4.58 -7.99
N LEU A 414 -4.74 -5.64 -8.00
CA LEU A 414 -5.83 -5.82 -8.97
C LEU A 414 -7.10 -5.01 -8.65
N THR A 415 -7.09 -4.18 -7.60
CA THR A 415 -8.22 -3.29 -7.27
C THR A 415 -8.39 -2.12 -8.24
N ALA A 416 -7.53 -2.03 -9.26
CA ALA A 416 -7.46 -0.94 -10.21
C ALA A 416 -8.59 -0.91 -11.28
N ALA A 417 -9.45 -1.93 -11.36
CA ALA A 417 -10.61 -1.85 -12.24
C ALA A 417 -11.71 -0.96 -11.60
N PRO A 418 -12.33 -0.01 -12.35
CA PRO A 418 -13.49 0.71 -11.84
C PRO A 418 -14.51 -0.30 -11.31
N TYR A 419 -15.15 0.04 -10.18
CA TYR A 419 -16.31 -0.68 -9.63
C TYR A 419 -17.46 -0.56 -10.64
N THR A 420 -17.29 -1.20 -11.78
CA THR A 420 -18.32 -1.42 -12.77
C THR A 420 -19.08 -2.61 -12.20
N PRO A 421 -20.36 -2.45 -11.86
CA PRO A 421 -21.14 -3.56 -11.33
C PRO A 421 -20.94 -4.79 -12.21
N TYR A 422 -20.71 -5.95 -11.58
CA TYR A 422 -20.33 -7.21 -12.24
C TYR A 422 -21.16 -7.55 -13.50
N HIS A 423 -22.43 -7.13 -13.50
CA HIS A 423 -23.40 -7.37 -14.56
C HIS A 423 -23.33 -6.42 -15.78
N LEU A 424 -22.54 -5.35 -15.74
CA LEU A 424 -22.47 -4.33 -16.82
C LEU A 424 -21.20 -4.42 -17.68
N VAL A 425 -20.25 -5.27 -17.34
CA VAL A 425 -19.06 -5.45 -18.15
C VAL A 425 -19.31 -6.60 -19.11
N ASN A 426 -19.29 -6.34 -20.41
CA ASN A 426 -19.09 -7.38 -21.40
C ASN A 426 -17.80 -8.13 -20.99
N PRO A 427 -17.85 -9.43 -20.64
CA PRO A 427 -16.76 -10.10 -19.93
C PRO A 427 -15.41 -9.95 -20.61
N GLY A 428 -15.41 -9.70 -21.92
CA GLY A 428 -14.23 -9.68 -22.76
C GLY A 428 -13.83 -11.13 -23.03
N GLU A 429 -13.57 -11.45 -24.30
CA GLU A 429 -13.07 -12.77 -24.64
C GLU A 429 -11.61 -12.89 -24.18
N PHE A 430 -11.24 -14.07 -23.69
CA PHE A 430 -9.85 -14.45 -23.49
C PHE A 430 -9.17 -14.56 -24.85
N ARG A 431 -8.16 -13.71 -25.10
CA ARG A 431 -7.53 -13.55 -26.42
C ARG A 431 -6.76 -14.78 -26.86
N ASN A 432 -6.15 -15.48 -25.93
CA ASN A 432 -5.26 -16.61 -26.16
C ASN A 432 -5.90 -17.95 -25.78
N TYR A 433 -7.21 -17.96 -25.48
CA TYR A 433 -7.89 -19.18 -25.08
C TYR A 433 -8.01 -20.18 -26.23
N VAL A 434 -7.61 -21.41 -25.95
CA VAL A 434 -7.83 -22.59 -26.79
C VAL A 434 -8.65 -23.60 -26.00
N LYS A 435 -9.78 -24.05 -26.55
CA LYS A 435 -10.62 -25.03 -25.85
C LYS A 435 -9.82 -26.33 -25.62
N PRO A 436 -9.69 -26.80 -24.36
CA PRO A 436 -8.97 -28.03 -24.08
C PRO A 436 -9.73 -29.25 -24.63
N PRO A 437 -9.03 -30.38 -24.85
CA PRO A 437 -9.70 -31.64 -25.09
C PRO A 437 -10.59 -32.02 -23.88
N PRO A 438 -11.68 -32.78 -24.08
CA PRO A 438 -12.49 -33.28 -22.98
C PRO A 438 -11.66 -34.08 -21.97
N LEU A 439 -12.01 -33.99 -20.69
CA LEU A 439 -11.39 -34.79 -19.64
C LEU A 439 -11.55 -36.28 -19.96
N ALA A 440 -10.48 -37.06 -19.73
CA ALA A 440 -10.44 -38.48 -20.07
C ALA A 440 -11.58 -39.26 -19.37
N LYS A 441 -12.32 -40.05 -20.14
CA LYS A 441 -13.32 -40.98 -19.61
C LYS A 441 -12.65 -42.31 -19.30
N ILE A 442 -12.70 -42.72 -18.04
CA ILE A 442 -12.23 -44.00 -17.55
C ILE A 442 -13.28 -45.08 -17.90
N PRO A 443 -12.86 -46.27 -18.39
CA PRO A 443 -13.80 -47.37 -18.68
C PRO A 443 -14.63 -47.75 -17.45
N SER A 444 -15.94 -47.95 -17.62
CA SER A 444 -16.86 -48.25 -16.52
C SER A 444 -16.65 -49.63 -15.87
N ASP A 445 -15.88 -50.50 -16.52
CA ASP A 445 -15.42 -51.80 -16.02
C ASP A 445 -14.07 -51.74 -15.28
N THR A 446 -13.50 -50.55 -15.13
CA THR A 446 -12.29 -50.34 -14.33
C THR A 446 -12.51 -50.81 -12.90
N VAL A 447 -11.60 -51.65 -12.40
CA VAL A 447 -11.66 -52.14 -11.02
C VAL A 447 -11.29 -51.01 -10.05
N VAL A 448 -12.24 -50.63 -9.21
CA VAL A 448 -12.09 -49.63 -8.14
C VAL A 448 -12.29 -50.29 -6.79
N ASP A 449 -11.24 -50.37 -5.97
CA ASP A 449 -11.35 -50.88 -4.61
C ASP A 449 -11.60 -49.71 -3.63
N LEU A 450 -12.79 -49.65 -3.02
CA LEU A 450 -13.09 -48.64 -1.99
C LEU A 450 -12.38 -49.01 -0.69
N LEU A 451 -11.58 -48.07 -0.17
CA LEU A 451 -10.78 -48.26 1.04
C LEU A 451 -11.40 -47.57 2.24
N GLU A 452 -11.91 -46.34 2.06
CA GLU A 452 -12.37 -45.48 3.14
C GLU A 452 -13.40 -44.46 2.63
N HIS A 453 -14.33 -44.06 3.49
CA HIS A 453 -15.28 -42.98 3.24
C HIS A 453 -14.86 -41.74 4.05
N ILE A 454 -14.26 -40.76 3.38
CA ILE A 454 -13.45 -39.69 4.02
C ILE A 454 -14.33 -38.58 4.60
N ARG A 455 -15.37 -38.17 3.86
CA ARG A 455 -16.32 -37.14 4.31
C ARG A 455 -17.76 -37.61 4.11
N PRO A 456 -18.30 -38.38 5.07
CA PRO A 456 -19.65 -38.91 4.96
C PRO A 456 -20.76 -37.86 4.84
N LEU A 457 -20.51 -36.66 5.35
CA LEU A 457 -21.48 -35.56 5.42
C LEU A 457 -21.28 -34.48 4.35
N ALA A 458 -20.32 -34.63 3.44
CA ALA A 458 -20.18 -33.70 2.31
C ALA A 458 -21.38 -33.81 1.35
N ASP A 459 -21.66 -32.79 0.55
CA ASP A 459 -22.77 -32.84 -0.42
C ASP A 459 -22.54 -33.90 -1.51
N HIS A 460 -21.27 -34.16 -1.82
CA HIS A 460 -20.82 -35.22 -2.71
C HIS A 460 -19.96 -36.23 -1.93
N PRO A 461 -20.35 -37.51 -1.84
CA PRO A 461 -19.59 -38.49 -1.08
C PRO A 461 -18.18 -38.71 -1.67
N LEU A 462 -17.20 -38.70 -0.75
CA LEU A 462 -15.78 -38.80 -1.06
C LEU A 462 -15.20 -40.11 -0.54
N PHE A 463 -14.60 -40.90 -1.44
CA PHE A 463 -14.00 -42.19 -1.10
C PHE A 463 -12.51 -42.22 -1.39
N LYS A 464 -11.72 -42.72 -0.44
CA LYS A 464 -10.36 -43.19 -0.74
C LYS A 464 -10.49 -44.50 -1.50
N VAL A 465 -9.91 -44.56 -2.69
CA VAL A 465 -9.99 -45.74 -3.56
C VAL A 465 -8.60 -46.18 -4.00
N ARG A 466 -8.48 -47.45 -4.40
CA ARG A 466 -7.33 -47.96 -5.14
C ARG A 466 -7.75 -48.29 -6.55
N ILE A 467 -6.98 -47.80 -7.52
CA ILE A 467 -7.10 -48.15 -8.93
C ILE A 467 -5.71 -48.60 -9.38
N GLY A 468 -5.60 -49.88 -9.74
CA GLY A 468 -4.30 -50.52 -9.94
C GLY A 468 -3.47 -50.49 -8.65
N HIS A 469 -2.29 -49.88 -8.69
CA HIS A 469 -1.37 -49.77 -7.53
C HIS A 469 -1.40 -48.40 -6.85
N GLN A 470 -2.23 -47.47 -7.33
CA GLN A 470 -2.25 -46.09 -6.85
C GLN A 470 -3.49 -45.81 -6.01
N ILE A 471 -3.31 -44.96 -5.00
CA ILE A 471 -4.39 -44.46 -4.16
C ILE A 471 -4.91 -43.15 -4.76
N TRP A 472 -6.23 -43.06 -4.89
CA TRP A 472 -6.93 -41.92 -5.44
C TRP A 472 -8.11 -41.55 -4.53
N LEU A 473 -8.65 -40.37 -4.77
CA LEU A 473 -9.89 -39.89 -4.20
C LEU A 473 -10.97 -39.97 -5.29
N MET A 474 -12.10 -40.60 -4.97
CA MET A 474 -13.27 -40.69 -5.84
C MET A 474 -14.38 -39.81 -5.29
N LYS A 475 -14.73 -38.73 -6.01
CA LYS A 475 -15.87 -37.84 -5.71
C LYS A 475 -17.06 -38.28 -6.53
N ILE A 476 -18.11 -38.79 -5.89
CA ILE A 476 -19.33 -39.25 -6.57
C ILE A 476 -20.37 -38.14 -6.62
N PHE A 477 -20.91 -37.90 -7.82
CA PHE A 477 -22.03 -37.00 -8.06
C PHE A 477 -23.29 -37.84 -8.21
N SER A 478 -24.25 -37.62 -7.32
CA SER A 478 -25.52 -38.34 -7.29
C SER A 478 -26.63 -37.42 -6.81
N LYS A 479 -27.89 -37.76 -7.10
CA LYS A 479 -29.09 -36.96 -6.77
C LYS A 479 -28.99 -36.18 -5.46
N ASP A 480 -29.43 -34.92 -5.48
CA ASP A 480 -29.24 -33.97 -4.37
C ASP A 480 -29.63 -34.53 -2.99
N ARG A 481 -28.69 -34.41 -2.03
CA ARG A 481 -28.85 -34.85 -0.64
C ARG A 481 -29.80 -33.95 0.14
N ARG A 482 -29.87 -32.67 -0.22
CA ARG A 482 -30.72 -31.67 0.39
C ARG A 482 -31.45 -30.91 -0.72
N PRO A 483 -32.76 -31.12 -0.94
CA PRO A 483 -33.55 -30.30 -1.88
C PRO A 483 -33.78 -28.86 -1.37
N GLN A 484 -32.85 -28.34 -0.55
CA GLN A 484 -32.94 -27.06 0.13
C GLN A 484 -31.83 -26.15 -0.35
N ASN A 485 -32.10 -25.49 -1.46
CA ASN A 485 -32.02 -24.05 -1.64
C ASN A 485 -32.60 -23.77 -3.03
N ASN A 486 -33.04 -22.55 -3.32
CA ASN A 486 -33.47 -22.12 -4.66
C ASN A 486 -32.28 -22.08 -5.65
N ASP A 487 -31.33 -23.02 -5.54
CA ASP A 487 -30.17 -23.09 -6.40
C ASP A 487 -30.61 -23.74 -7.71
N ASP A 488 -30.51 -22.99 -8.81
CA ASP A 488 -30.97 -23.43 -10.14
C ASP A 488 -30.08 -24.54 -10.73
N GLU A 489 -29.02 -24.96 -10.03
CA GLU A 489 -28.00 -25.89 -10.52
C GLU A 489 -28.20 -27.32 -10.04
N THR A 490 -28.62 -28.21 -10.95
CA THR A 490 -28.72 -29.66 -10.68
C THR A 490 -27.34 -30.28 -10.39
N VAL A 491 -27.29 -31.37 -9.60
CA VAL A 491 -26.05 -32.16 -9.36
C VAL A 491 -25.32 -32.52 -10.66
N LYS A 492 -26.07 -32.88 -11.71
CA LYS A 492 -25.48 -33.20 -13.02
C LYS A 492 -24.73 -32.01 -13.60
N ARG A 493 -25.28 -30.80 -13.48
CA ARG A 493 -24.64 -29.56 -13.92
C ARG A 493 -23.36 -29.28 -13.13
N ARG A 494 -23.39 -29.47 -11.81
CA ARG A 494 -22.19 -29.38 -10.93
C ARG A 494 -21.09 -30.37 -11.33
N PHE A 495 -21.46 -31.62 -11.65
CA PHE A 495 -20.53 -32.59 -12.22
C PHE A 495 -19.93 -32.12 -13.55
N GLU A 496 -20.75 -31.60 -14.46
CA GLU A 496 -20.30 -31.10 -15.76
C GLU A 496 -19.36 -29.90 -15.60
N MET A 497 -19.65 -28.97 -14.68
CA MET A 497 -18.82 -27.83 -14.33
C MET A 497 -17.46 -28.28 -13.80
N GLU A 498 -17.42 -29.15 -12.80
CA GLU A 498 -16.16 -29.63 -12.21
C GLU A 498 -15.34 -30.46 -13.21
N ARG A 499 -16.00 -31.31 -14.00
CA ARG A 499 -15.35 -32.08 -15.07
C ARG A 499 -14.72 -31.17 -16.12
N ASP A 500 -15.43 -30.13 -16.55
CA ASP A 500 -14.94 -29.19 -17.54
C ASP A 500 -13.83 -28.30 -16.95
N ALA A 501 -13.90 -27.92 -15.67
CA ALA A 501 -12.81 -27.25 -14.96
C ALA A 501 -11.54 -28.12 -14.93
N TYR A 502 -11.63 -29.40 -14.56
CA TYR A 502 -10.46 -30.29 -14.58
C TYR A 502 -9.90 -30.55 -15.98
N ALA A 503 -10.72 -30.50 -17.04
CA ALA A 503 -10.22 -30.52 -18.41
C ALA A 503 -9.27 -29.33 -18.68
N HIS A 504 -9.64 -28.13 -18.23
CA HIS A 504 -8.81 -26.93 -18.32
C HIS A 504 -7.56 -27.02 -17.45
N LEU A 505 -7.73 -27.33 -16.15
CA LEU A 505 -6.65 -27.38 -15.17
C LEU A 505 -5.57 -28.39 -15.56
N THR A 506 -5.96 -29.52 -16.15
CA THR A 506 -5.03 -30.54 -16.65
C THR A 506 -4.33 -30.08 -17.92
N HIS A 507 -5.07 -29.52 -18.88
CA HIS A 507 -4.53 -29.10 -20.17
C HIS A 507 -3.52 -27.94 -20.04
N TYR A 508 -3.85 -26.94 -19.21
CA TYR A 508 -3.02 -25.75 -18.99
C TYR A 508 -1.98 -25.90 -17.87
N GLY A 509 -1.94 -27.05 -17.21
CA GLY A 509 -0.83 -27.44 -16.33
C GLY A 509 -0.95 -27.02 -14.86
N ALA A 510 -2.10 -26.54 -14.39
CA ALA A 510 -2.31 -26.27 -12.95
C ALA A 510 -2.14 -27.53 -12.09
N CYS A 511 -2.60 -28.70 -12.60
CA CYS A 511 -2.40 -30.00 -11.94
C CYS A 511 -0.90 -30.27 -11.76
N VAL A 512 -0.12 -30.22 -12.86
CA VAL A 512 1.33 -30.47 -12.85
C VAL A 512 2.09 -29.49 -11.96
N ALA A 513 1.65 -28.23 -11.92
CA ALA A 513 2.22 -27.22 -11.04
C ALA A 513 1.89 -27.44 -9.55
N GLY A 514 0.98 -28.38 -9.24
CA GLY A 514 0.53 -28.71 -7.89
C GLY A 514 -0.38 -27.65 -7.27
N ALA A 515 -0.97 -26.77 -8.08
CA ALA A 515 -1.93 -25.76 -7.60
C ALA A 515 -3.31 -26.35 -7.30
N VAL A 516 -3.62 -27.48 -7.95
CA VAL A 516 -4.84 -28.28 -7.78
C VAL A 516 -4.45 -29.76 -7.77
N PRO A 517 -5.32 -30.68 -7.30
CA PRO A 517 -5.07 -32.12 -7.36
C PRO A 517 -4.85 -32.61 -8.80
N GLN A 518 -4.02 -33.63 -9.01
CA GLN A 518 -4.03 -34.36 -10.28
C GLN A 518 -5.42 -34.97 -10.53
N CYS A 519 -5.90 -34.94 -11.77
CA CYS A 519 -7.14 -35.62 -12.15
C CYS A 519 -6.84 -36.73 -13.14
N LEU A 520 -7.14 -37.98 -12.78
CA LEU A 520 -6.99 -39.13 -13.66
C LEU A 520 -8.05 -39.11 -14.78
N GLY A 521 -9.24 -38.63 -14.46
CA GLY A 521 -10.38 -38.59 -15.37
C GLY A 521 -11.70 -38.75 -14.63
N TRP A 522 -12.74 -39.10 -15.38
CA TRP A 522 -14.08 -39.34 -14.85
C TRP A 522 -14.61 -40.71 -15.26
N ILE A 523 -15.51 -41.29 -14.46
CA ILE A 523 -16.07 -42.63 -14.69
C ILE A 523 -17.59 -42.61 -14.55
N GLU A 524 -18.29 -43.32 -15.45
CA GLU A 524 -19.70 -43.68 -15.25
C GLU A 524 -19.77 -44.88 -14.32
N LEU A 525 -20.54 -44.77 -13.24
CA LEU A 525 -20.57 -45.80 -12.21
C LEU A 525 -21.33 -47.04 -12.70
N SER A 526 -20.67 -48.20 -12.66
CA SER A 526 -21.33 -49.48 -12.88
C SER A 526 -22.22 -49.84 -11.68
N HIS A 527 -23.13 -50.80 -11.86
CA HIS A 527 -23.92 -51.33 -10.73
C HIS A 527 -23.04 -51.84 -9.58
N LYS A 528 -21.85 -52.38 -9.90
CA LYS A 528 -20.89 -52.83 -8.89
C LYS A 528 -20.35 -51.64 -8.08
N HIS A 529 -19.93 -50.56 -8.75
CA HIS A 529 -19.42 -49.37 -8.06
C HIS A 529 -20.45 -48.77 -7.10
N VAL A 530 -21.71 -48.68 -7.55
CA VAL A 530 -22.79 -48.16 -6.70
C VAL A 530 -23.05 -49.08 -5.51
N TYR A 531 -23.06 -50.41 -5.72
CA TYR A 531 -23.23 -51.37 -4.63
C TYR A 531 -22.12 -51.26 -3.59
N ASP A 532 -20.86 -51.21 -4.02
CA ASP A 532 -19.70 -51.11 -3.13
C ASP A 532 -19.71 -49.79 -2.35
N ALA A 533 -20.10 -48.68 -3.00
CA ALA A 533 -20.25 -47.38 -2.35
C ALA A 533 -21.36 -47.39 -1.28
N ILE A 534 -22.53 -47.96 -1.60
CA ILE A 534 -23.64 -48.11 -0.63
C ILE A 534 -23.22 -48.98 0.55
N ASP A 535 -22.51 -50.07 0.29
CA ASP A 535 -22.02 -50.97 1.34
C ASP A 535 -20.98 -50.28 2.25
N MET A 536 -20.04 -49.54 1.68
CA MET A 536 -19.07 -48.74 2.44
C MET A 536 -19.76 -47.65 3.29
N ILE A 537 -20.76 -46.97 2.73
CA ILE A 537 -21.56 -45.97 3.46
C ILE A 537 -22.27 -46.62 4.66
N ARG A 538 -22.91 -47.79 4.46
CA ARG A 538 -23.55 -48.55 5.55
C ARG A 538 -22.56 -48.93 6.63
N ARG A 539 -21.40 -49.48 6.25
CA ARG A 539 -20.33 -49.83 7.20
C ARG A 539 -19.84 -48.60 7.97
N THR A 540 -19.68 -47.46 7.31
CA THR A 540 -19.29 -46.18 7.95
C THR A 540 -20.34 -45.75 8.96
N ARG A 541 -21.62 -45.79 8.60
CA ARG A 541 -22.73 -45.45 9.49
C ARG A 541 -22.78 -46.39 10.70
N ASP A 542 -22.70 -47.69 10.46
CA ASP A 542 -22.84 -48.72 11.49
C ASP A 542 -21.61 -48.80 12.42
N SER A 543 -20.48 -48.18 12.03
CA SER A 543 -19.28 -48.07 12.87
C SER A 543 -19.44 -47.11 14.07
N GLY A 544 -20.48 -46.28 14.09
CA GLY A 544 -20.68 -45.24 15.09
C GLY A 544 -19.85 -43.96 14.87
N THR A 545 -19.17 -43.84 13.72
CA THR A 545 -18.40 -42.64 13.34
C THR A 545 -19.31 -41.44 13.05
N LEU A 546 -20.56 -41.68 12.67
CA LEU A 546 -21.58 -40.66 12.42
C LEU A 546 -22.53 -40.54 13.60
N LEU A 547 -22.99 -39.31 13.87
CA LEU A 547 -24.09 -39.09 14.81
C LEU A 547 -25.39 -39.72 14.26
N PRO A 548 -26.28 -40.25 15.12
CA PRO A 548 -27.54 -40.87 14.69
C PRO A 548 -28.42 -39.97 13.81
N GLU A 549 -28.43 -38.67 14.07
CA GLU A 549 -29.13 -37.65 13.29
C GLU A 549 -28.57 -37.45 11.87
N ASP A 550 -27.27 -37.70 11.69
CA ASP A 550 -26.56 -37.53 10.42
C ASP A 550 -26.55 -38.82 9.57
N ALA A 551 -26.89 -39.95 10.19
CA ALA A 551 -26.89 -41.27 9.56
C ALA A 551 -27.84 -41.38 8.35
N GLY A 552 -28.90 -40.56 8.31
CA GLY A 552 -29.83 -40.47 7.18
C GLY A 552 -29.33 -39.63 6.01
N LEU A 553 -28.26 -38.85 6.18
CA LEU A 553 -27.71 -37.95 5.16
C LEU A 553 -26.63 -38.62 4.29
N ALA A 554 -26.03 -39.71 4.75
CA ALA A 554 -25.04 -40.47 4.01
C ALA A 554 -25.73 -41.44 3.02
N TRP A 555 -25.93 -41.01 1.78
CA TRP A 555 -26.51 -41.84 0.71
C TRP A 555 -25.88 -41.55 -0.67
N VAL A 556 -26.01 -42.49 -1.60
CA VAL A 556 -25.61 -42.37 -3.02
C VAL A 556 -26.77 -42.86 -3.89
N SER A 557 -27.22 -42.01 -4.81
CA SER A 557 -28.15 -42.43 -5.87
C SER A 557 -27.40 -43.11 -7.03
N PRO A 558 -27.89 -44.22 -7.59
CA PRO A 558 -27.32 -44.80 -8.81
C PRO A 558 -27.59 -43.96 -10.06
N ILE A 559 -28.53 -43.02 -9.98
CA ILE A 559 -29.00 -42.19 -11.09
C ILE A 559 -29.07 -40.72 -10.70
N PHE A 560 -28.83 -39.84 -11.68
CA PHE A 560 -29.15 -38.41 -11.61
C PHE A 560 -30.67 -38.19 -11.72
N GLU A 561 -31.11 -36.94 -11.51
CA GLU A 561 -32.50 -36.49 -11.56
C GLU A 561 -33.14 -36.75 -12.94
N ASP A 562 -32.35 -36.68 -14.01
CA ASP A 562 -32.79 -36.87 -15.40
C ASP A 562 -32.82 -38.35 -15.83
N GLY A 563 -32.51 -39.28 -14.91
CA GLY A 563 -32.47 -40.72 -15.17
C GLY A 563 -31.16 -41.23 -15.77
N SER A 564 -30.16 -40.36 -16.00
CA SER A 564 -28.82 -40.80 -16.40
C SER A 564 -28.04 -41.43 -15.23
N VAL A 565 -27.00 -42.21 -15.54
CA VAL A 565 -26.20 -42.93 -14.53
C VAL A 565 -25.30 -41.96 -13.78
N ALA A 566 -25.17 -42.15 -12.46
CA ALA A 566 -24.27 -41.36 -11.63
C ALA A 566 -22.81 -41.45 -12.11
N CYS A 567 -22.08 -40.34 -11.99
CA CYS A 567 -20.69 -40.22 -12.42
C CYS A 567 -19.77 -39.90 -11.23
N ALA A 568 -18.48 -40.17 -11.39
CA ALA A 568 -17.48 -39.80 -10.41
C ALA A 568 -16.22 -39.22 -11.06
N LEU A 569 -15.57 -38.31 -10.35
CA LEU A 569 -14.21 -37.83 -10.67
C LEU A 569 -13.19 -38.64 -9.86
N ILE A 570 -12.08 -39.00 -10.51
CA ILE A 570 -10.94 -39.66 -9.87
C ILE A 570 -9.80 -38.65 -9.79
N ILE A 571 -9.52 -38.16 -8.58
CA ILE A 571 -8.58 -37.07 -8.29
C ILE A 571 -7.53 -37.50 -7.26
N GLU A 572 -6.38 -36.83 -7.25
CA GLU A 572 -5.24 -37.12 -6.36
C GLU A 572 -5.71 -37.18 -4.91
N TYR A 573 -5.46 -38.30 -4.24
CA TYR A 573 -5.58 -38.35 -2.80
C TYR A 573 -4.31 -37.75 -2.19
N ILE A 574 -4.45 -36.62 -1.53
CA ILE A 574 -3.34 -35.91 -0.90
C ILE A 574 -3.30 -36.30 0.57
N GLU A 575 -2.33 -37.16 0.90
CA GLU A 575 -2.12 -37.62 2.28
C GLU A 575 -1.64 -36.48 3.17
N ASP A 576 -2.12 -36.46 4.43
CA ASP A 576 -1.80 -35.46 5.45
C ASP A 576 -2.08 -34.00 5.06
N ALA A 577 -2.99 -33.76 4.10
CA ALA A 577 -3.46 -32.43 3.77
C ALA A 577 -4.45 -31.92 4.82
N GLU A 578 -4.26 -30.68 5.27
CA GLU A 578 -5.14 -30.02 6.23
C GLU A 578 -5.99 -28.95 5.51
N PRO A 579 -7.30 -28.86 5.73
CA PRO A 579 -8.08 -27.71 5.27
C PRO A 579 -7.49 -26.41 5.82
N MET A 580 -7.54 -25.34 5.04
CA MET A 580 -7.17 -24.02 5.52
C MET A 580 -8.07 -23.62 6.69
N SER A 581 -7.44 -23.15 7.76
CA SER A 581 -8.09 -22.62 8.95
C SER A 581 -7.38 -21.35 9.41
N ARG A 582 -8.00 -20.60 10.33
CA ARG A 582 -7.35 -19.43 10.93
C ARG A 582 -6.05 -19.78 11.67
N ASP A 583 -5.98 -21.00 12.20
CA ASP A 583 -4.88 -21.46 13.04
C ASP A 583 -3.67 -21.91 12.21
N ASN A 584 -3.91 -22.46 11.00
CA ASN A 584 -2.82 -22.91 10.12
C ASN A 584 -2.46 -21.89 9.03
N LEU A 585 -3.04 -20.70 9.01
CA LEU A 585 -2.76 -19.70 8.00
C LEU A 585 -1.62 -18.76 8.42
N THR A 586 -0.56 -18.73 7.61
CA THR A 586 0.58 -17.83 7.77
C THR A 586 0.69 -16.93 6.55
N MET A 587 1.42 -15.82 6.64
CA MET A 587 1.68 -14.95 5.49
C MET A 587 2.28 -15.71 4.29
N ALA A 588 3.23 -16.61 4.56
CA ALA A 588 3.84 -17.45 3.52
C ALA A 588 2.80 -18.40 2.89
N ARG A 589 1.89 -18.97 3.68
CA ARG A 589 0.80 -19.83 3.17
C ARG A 589 -0.23 -19.04 2.36
N MET A 590 -0.61 -17.84 2.79
CA MET A 590 -1.47 -16.95 2.00
C MET A 590 -0.87 -16.63 0.64
N ASP A 591 0.43 -16.35 0.58
CA ASP A 591 1.15 -16.15 -0.69
C ASP A 591 1.09 -17.41 -1.57
N LEU A 592 1.31 -18.60 -1.01
CA LEU A 592 1.17 -19.87 -1.74
C LEU A 592 -0.25 -20.07 -2.28
N ILE A 593 -1.29 -19.73 -1.51
CA ILE A 593 -2.69 -19.87 -1.92
C ILE A 593 -3.00 -18.92 -3.08
N LEU A 594 -2.61 -17.65 -2.98
CA LEU A 594 -2.84 -16.69 -4.06
C LEU A 594 -2.07 -17.06 -5.34
N ARG A 595 -0.86 -17.64 -5.21
CA ARG A 595 -0.15 -18.22 -6.36
C ARG A 595 -0.87 -19.43 -6.96
N ALA A 596 -1.44 -20.29 -6.13
CA ALA A 596 -2.24 -21.42 -6.60
C ALA A 596 -3.49 -20.92 -7.34
N LEU A 597 -4.18 -19.91 -6.80
CA LEU A 597 -5.31 -19.27 -7.46
C LEU A 597 -4.93 -18.59 -8.77
N ALA A 598 -3.81 -17.86 -8.82
CA ALA A 598 -3.33 -17.26 -10.05
C ALA A 598 -3.12 -18.32 -11.15
N ARG A 599 -2.56 -19.49 -10.80
CA ARG A 599 -2.40 -20.63 -11.72
C ARG A 599 -3.73 -21.23 -12.17
N VAL A 600 -4.73 -21.31 -11.29
CA VAL A 600 -6.10 -21.72 -11.65
C VAL A 600 -6.67 -20.74 -12.67
N HIS A 601 -6.53 -19.43 -12.43
CA HIS A 601 -7.00 -18.40 -13.36
C HIS A 601 -6.22 -18.45 -14.69
N ASN A 602 -4.92 -18.74 -14.68
CA ASN A 602 -4.11 -18.95 -15.91
C ASN A 602 -4.63 -20.12 -16.76
N CYS A 603 -5.44 -21.01 -16.20
CA CYS A 603 -6.12 -22.09 -16.92
C CYS A 603 -7.51 -21.69 -17.43
N TYR A 604 -7.89 -20.41 -17.34
CA TYR A 604 -9.20 -19.88 -17.71
C TYR A 604 -10.35 -20.41 -16.84
N VAL A 605 -10.06 -20.77 -15.59
CA VAL A 605 -11.07 -21.24 -14.62
C VAL A 605 -11.24 -20.16 -13.55
N GLN A 606 -12.49 -19.77 -13.27
CA GLN A 606 -12.87 -19.06 -12.04
C GLN A 606 -13.44 -20.11 -11.08
N HIS A 607 -13.03 -20.10 -9.81
CA HIS A 607 -13.48 -21.12 -8.85
C HIS A 607 -14.89 -20.82 -8.30
N ASP A 608 -15.16 -19.55 -7.99
CA ASP A 608 -16.45 -19.01 -7.53
C ASP A 608 -16.94 -19.49 -6.15
N ASP A 609 -16.09 -20.19 -5.37
CA ASP A 609 -16.44 -20.68 -4.03
C ASP A 609 -15.22 -20.73 -3.08
N LEU A 610 -14.30 -19.76 -3.20
CA LEU A 610 -13.13 -19.66 -2.32
C LEU A 610 -13.38 -18.85 -1.05
N GLU A 611 -14.56 -18.25 -0.92
CA GLU A 611 -14.98 -17.57 0.31
C GLU A 611 -15.14 -18.59 1.45
N ASN A 612 -15.48 -19.83 1.12
CA ASN A 612 -15.50 -20.97 2.02
C ASN A 612 -14.09 -21.56 2.15
N TRP A 613 -13.39 -21.28 3.25
CA TRP A 613 -11.97 -21.64 3.47
C TRP A 613 -11.64 -23.12 3.32
N ASN A 614 -12.66 -23.97 3.38
CA ASN A 614 -12.52 -25.42 3.27
C ASN A 614 -12.08 -25.89 1.88
N ASN A 615 -12.16 -25.03 0.86
CA ASN A 615 -11.83 -25.35 -0.54
C ASN A 615 -10.34 -25.12 -0.88
N VAL A 616 -9.53 -24.91 0.15
CA VAL A 616 -8.07 -24.82 0.05
C VAL A 616 -7.46 -25.79 1.05
N LEU A 617 -6.58 -26.67 0.56
CA LEU A 617 -5.79 -27.58 1.38
C LEU A 617 -4.36 -27.08 1.52
N ILE A 618 -3.81 -27.15 2.72
CA ILE A 618 -2.41 -26.94 3.03
C ILE A 618 -1.73 -28.29 3.18
N VAL A 619 -0.72 -28.53 2.35
CA VAL A 619 0.14 -29.70 2.44
C VAL A 619 1.46 -29.25 3.06
N ARG A 620 1.73 -29.71 4.29
CA ARG A 620 2.96 -29.36 4.98
C ARG A 620 4.17 -29.95 4.26
N GLY A 621 5.17 -29.12 4.07
CA GLY A 621 6.47 -29.55 3.58
C GLY A 621 7.10 -30.58 4.50
N ARG A 622 7.47 -31.75 3.97
CA ARG A 622 8.27 -32.77 4.66
C ARG A 622 9.54 -33.05 3.86
N ASP A 623 10.57 -33.55 4.54
CA ASP A 623 11.85 -33.94 3.94
C ASP A 623 12.52 -32.80 3.14
N GLY A 624 12.44 -31.57 3.67
CA GLY A 624 13.02 -30.38 3.05
C GLY A 624 12.21 -29.79 1.89
N LYS A 625 11.03 -30.32 1.59
CA LYS A 625 10.10 -29.69 0.62
C LYS A 625 9.39 -28.50 1.28
N PRO A 626 9.08 -27.43 0.53
CA PRO A 626 8.25 -26.34 1.03
C PRO A 626 6.79 -26.78 1.17
N ASP A 627 6.03 -26.02 1.96
CA ASP A 627 4.57 -26.12 1.99
C ASP A 627 3.99 -25.92 0.58
N ARG A 628 2.84 -26.57 0.32
CA ARG A 628 2.07 -26.40 -0.92
C ARG A 628 0.62 -26.07 -0.56
N ALA A 629 0.05 -25.07 -1.23
CA ALA A 629 -1.39 -24.81 -1.20
C ALA A 629 -2.05 -25.46 -2.42
N VAL A 630 -3.19 -26.12 -2.20
CA VAL A 630 -3.93 -26.85 -3.24
C VAL A 630 -5.39 -26.40 -3.20
N VAL A 631 -5.87 -25.82 -4.30
CA VAL A 631 -7.26 -25.44 -4.47
C VAL A 631 -8.08 -26.66 -4.92
N ILE A 632 -9.22 -26.90 -4.28
CA ILE A 632 -10.09 -28.07 -4.50
C ILE A 632 -11.55 -27.63 -4.63
N ASP A 633 -12.43 -28.53 -5.08
CA ASP A 633 -13.89 -28.32 -5.11
C ASP A 633 -14.38 -27.34 -6.19
N PHE A 634 -14.25 -27.74 -7.46
CA PHE A 634 -14.59 -26.90 -8.62
C PHE A 634 -16.02 -27.13 -9.14
N ASP A 635 -16.98 -27.52 -8.30
CA ASP A 635 -18.36 -27.77 -8.72
C ASP A 635 -19.21 -26.51 -8.92
N HIS A 636 -18.74 -25.36 -8.43
CA HIS A 636 -19.23 -24.02 -8.76
C HIS A 636 -18.37 -23.29 -9.81
N ALA A 637 -17.33 -23.94 -10.33
CA ALA A 637 -16.37 -23.29 -11.20
C ALA A 637 -16.97 -22.88 -12.56
N MET A 638 -16.51 -21.74 -13.08
CA MET A 638 -16.85 -21.27 -14.41
C MET A 638 -15.68 -21.46 -15.38
N THR A 639 -15.99 -21.95 -16.58
CA THR A 639 -15.04 -22.11 -17.70
C THR A 639 -15.54 -21.37 -18.95
N PRO A 640 -14.68 -21.11 -19.95
CA PRO A 640 -15.08 -20.38 -21.15
C PRO A 640 -16.19 -21.12 -21.91
N GLY A 641 -17.27 -20.39 -22.18
CA GLY A 641 -18.56 -20.94 -22.61
C GLY A 641 -19.70 -20.52 -21.66
N ASN A 642 -19.37 -20.23 -20.40
CA ASN A 642 -20.25 -19.49 -19.51
C ASN A 642 -20.25 -17.98 -19.90
N PRO A 643 -21.41 -17.35 -20.14
CA PRO A 643 -21.48 -15.96 -20.58
C PRO A 643 -21.07 -14.93 -19.50
N TYR A 644 -20.89 -15.37 -18.25
CA TYR A 644 -20.47 -14.51 -17.15
C TYR A 644 -18.95 -14.54 -16.91
N LEU A 645 -18.24 -15.53 -17.45
CA LEU A 645 -16.80 -15.63 -17.28
C LEU A 645 -16.05 -14.69 -18.22
N GLY A 646 -15.12 -13.92 -17.68
CA GLY A 646 -14.13 -13.20 -18.46
C GLY A 646 -12.96 -12.70 -17.60
N PRO A 647 -11.95 -12.05 -18.18
CA PRO A 647 -10.80 -11.51 -17.45
C PRO A 647 -11.17 -10.72 -16.19
N ARG A 648 -12.26 -9.96 -16.21
CA ARG A 648 -12.66 -9.15 -15.03
C ARG A 648 -13.22 -9.97 -13.87
N THR A 649 -13.88 -11.09 -14.12
CA THR A 649 -14.47 -11.89 -13.04
C THR A 649 -13.40 -12.68 -12.30
N VAL A 650 -12.42 -13.25 -13.02
CA VAL A 650 -11.22 -13.86 -12.40
C VAL A 650 -10.35 -12.84 -11.64
N GLN A 651 -10.22 -11.60 -12.14
CA GLN A 651 -9.54 -10.53 -11.39
C GLN A 651 -10.26 -10.20 -10.10
N ALA A 652 -11.58 -10.19 -10.13
CA ALA A 652 -12.39 -9.90 -8.97
C ALA A 652 -12.29 -11.02 -7.92
N GLU A 653 -12.34 -12.28 -8.32
CA GLU A 653 -12.12 -13.42 -7.43
C GLU A 653 -10.75 -13.32 -6.73
N PHE A 654 -9.68 -13.06 -7.49
CA PHE A 654 -8.34 -12.88 -6.92
C PHE A 654 -8.30 -11.72 -5.93
N ARG A 655 -8.91 -10.59 -6.30
CA ARG A 655 -8.97 -9.39 -5.45
C ARG A 655 -9.75 -9.66 -4.16
N THR A 656 -10.87 -10.36 -4.23
CA THR A 656 -11.68 -10.74 -3.08
C THR A 656 -10.83 -11.59 -2.13
N LEU A 657 -10.16 -12.63 -2.63
CA LEU A 657 -9.33 -13.48 -1.79
C LEU A 657 -8.11 -12.74 -1.21
N TRP A 658 -7.46 -11.87 -1.98
CA TRP A 658 -6.37 -11.03 -1.48
C TRP A 658 -6.83 -10.11 -0.35
N ASN A 659 -7.96 -9.41 -0.55
CA ASN A 659 -8.52 -8.50 0.45
C ASN A 659 -8.97 -9.26 1.70
N PHE A 660 -9.50 -10.46 1.52
CA PHE A 660 -9.83 -11.33 2.62
C PHE A 660 -8.59 -11.70 3.43
N PHE A 661 -7.52 -12.21 2.81
CA PHE A 661 -6.30 -12.59 3.51
C PHE A 661 -5.57 -11.42 4.18
N TYR A 662 -5.26 -10.38 3.42
CA TYR A 662 -4.40 -9.28 3.86
C TYR A 662 -5.18 -8.10 4.46
N GLY A 663 -6.46 -7.96 4.13
CA GLY A 663 -7.33 -6.91 4.67
C GLY A 663 -8.13 -7.35 5.89
N GLU A 664 -8.39 -8.65 6.07
CA GLU A 664 -9.23 -9.15 7.16
C GLU A 664 -8.51 -10.20 8.02
N VAL A 665 -8.04 -11.31 7.45
CA VAL A 665 -7.54 -12.44 8.25
C VAL A 665 -6.24 -12.11 9.01
N LEU A 666 -5.19 -11.60 8.36
CA LEU A 666 -3.96 -11.23 9.08
C LEU A 666 -4.20 -10.11 10.11
N PRO A 667 -4.95 -9.03 9.78
CA PRO A 667 -5.33 -8.04 10.77
C PRO A 667 -6.11 -8.61 11.95
N MET A 668 -6.98 -9.61 11.73
CA MET A 668 -7.67 -10.31 12.79
C MET A 668 -6.74 -11.19 13.62
N GLN A 669 -5.75 -11.84 13.01
CA GLN A 669 -4.77 -12.64 13.75
C GLN A 669 -3.97 -11.80 14.75
N ARG A 670 -3.68 -10.52 14.45
CA ARG A 670 -3.08 -9.59 15.43
C ARG A 670 -3.93 -9.43 16.70
N VAL A 671 -5.26 -9.44 16.56
CA VAL A 671 -6.19 -9.25 17.68
C VAL A 671 -6.47 -10.58 18.39
N TYR A 672 -6.71 -11.66 17.64
CA TYR A 672 -7.22 -12.92 18.17
C TYR A 672 -6.19 -14.01 18.41
N CYS A 673 -5.01 -13.94 17.79
CA CYS A 673 -4.04 -15.01 17.94
C CYS A 673 -3.29 -14.87 19.27
N LYS A 674 -3.46 -15.88 20.13
CA LYS A 674 -2.77 -15.99 21.42
C LYS A 674 -1.54 -16.89 21.37
N GLU A 675 -1.19 -17.45 20.21
CA GLU A 675 -0.15 -18.46 20.14
C GLU A 675 1.26 -17.82 20.17
N PRO A 676 2.10 -18.18 21.16
CA PRO A 676 3.49 -17.73 21.22
C PRO A 676 4.36 -18.28 20.08
N GLU A 677 3.86 -19.24 19.27
CA GLU A 677 4.54 -19.84 18.12
C GLU A 677 4.00 -19.35 16.76
N HIS A 678 3.10 -18.37 16.75
CA HIS A 678 2.54 -17.83 15.52
C HIS A 678 3.68 -17.35 14.58
N PRO A 679 3.56 -17.40 13.24
CA PRO A 679 4.56 -16.88 12.27
C PRO A 679 5.04 -15.43 12.51
N HIS A 680 4.32 -14.70 13.35
CA HIS A 680 4.63 -13.36 13.83
C HIS A 680 5.56 -13.33 15.06
N ALA A 681 5.62 -14.42 15.83
CA ALA A 681 6.43 -14.66 17.01
C ALA A 681 7.73 -15.44 16.74
N VAL A 682 8.00 -15.83 15.49
CA VAL A 682 9.29 -16.45 15.12
C VAL A 682 10.42 -15.49 15.51
N GLU A 683 11.23 -15.93 16.48
CA GLU A 683 12.46 -15.25 16.89
C GLU A 683 13.39 -15.15 15.68
N PHE A 684 13.76 -13.93 15.31
CA PHE A 684 14.77 -13.62 14.30
C PHE A 684 16.03 -13.12 15.00
#